data_AF-A0A5E4M745-F1
#
_entry.id   AF-A0A5E4M745-F1
#
_cell.length_a   1.000
_cell.length_b   1.000
_cell.length_c   1.000
_cell.angle_alpha   90.00
_cell.angle_beta   90.00
_cell.angle_gamma   90.00
#
_symmetry.space_group_name_H-M   'P 1'
#
loop_
_entity.id
_entity.type
_entity.pdbx_description
1 polymer ?
#
loop_
_entity_poly.entity_id
_entity_poly.type
_entity_poly.pdbx_seq_one_letter_code
_entity_poly.pdbx_strand_id
1 'polypeptide(L)'
;MPVKYSETGHQENSTVMNGNSLCSENEEVVISGISGRLPESESIAEFTENLFAGVDLVTDDDRRWPPGLYGLPLRTGKLKSLEYFDANFFGVHAKQAEVMDPQLRLLLETTYECIVDAGVNPDDIRGSKTGVFVGTTFNETDDYWGRNQESVNGYGLTGCCRAMFSNRISYTFDLNGPSYAIDTACSGSLFALAQALHAIRSDQCEAAIVGGVSVLLKPTNSLQFHKLNMLSAKGMCKAFDVTGNGYVRSEAVVSIFLQKASVAKRSYATVVEALTNNDGFKEEGITFPSGKMQNRLIQEVYARCGVNPADVDYVEAHGTGTKVGDPQEVNSIAEFFTKDRTSPLLIGSVKSNMGHSESASGLCSLAKVVISLEAGKIPGNLHFANPNPNIPALLDGRLKVVDKNCDFSGGYVAVNSFGFGGANAHVLLKSNPKQKIDPIMNDIPRLICVSGRTDEAVNNMLKKISQTPLDDEFVALVHDIHANNINGHGFRGYSVLGKSISEVTEVRISKRPVWFIFSGMGSQWAGMLEGFLQLKPFAKAIHKAAAILQPKGFDLIGTLSSKDESTFENPLNSALSIIAMQVALVDLLKSLGIEPDGFLGHSVGEIACAYTDGAFTIEQTMMISYIRATSILESNLVKGSMAAVGLSWEETKAKLPEDIFAACHNSVDSVTISGLPKSVSEFVKKCKAEGIFAKEVNSSGLAFHSKYIADAEPRLRKSLELILTNPKPRSSRWISTSIPENRWDTPLAKLNSIDYHVNNVLSPVLFYEALSHVPKDAVCIEIAPHSLLQAILKRALGPGCLSLGLTKRSTNPTGNISVLLSAIGKLYNAGLQPKIKNLYPSVSYPVARGTPMIQSLIEWDHSTQWAVAEFVQKEGGSGESVIKVDLSKGEDQFLSGHTIDGRVLFPATGYLTLVWKTFAKLQGKGIEEFPVVIENVQFLRATIMPKDGNVNFFINIFEGTGNFEICQGDSVAVTGRIAVLEDVNLEQLDAELPVIDSNQTALHLKSGEIYKYLGLRGYDYKGVFRGVKESDNEGNSGKLEWNGNWISFIDTMLQFSILGLKTKDLYLPTRMQRVVIDPVKHLQIVESIPENNRTFY
;
A
#
# COMPACT_ATOMS: atom_id res chain seq x y z
N MET A 1 49.98 -38.82 -9.27
CA MET A 1 50.97 -38.11 -10.10
C MET A 1 50.95 -36.64 -9.72
N PRO A 2 52.03 -36.07 -9.16
CA PRO A 2 52.07 -34.67 -8.76
C PRO A 2 52.76 -33.84 -9.85
N VAL A 3 52.19 -32.69 -10.21
CA VAL A 3 52.91 -31.68 -11.00
C VAL A 3 53.42 -30.61 -10.04
N LYS A 4 54.75 -30.47 -10.04
CA LYS A 4 55.57 -29.56 -9.25
C LYS A 4 55.34 -28.11 -9.64
N TYR A 5 55.28 -27.24 -8.64
CA TYR A 5 55.54 -25.81 -8.78
C TYR A 5 57.04 -25.56 -8.96
N SER A 6 57.41 -24.59 -9.79
CA SER A 6 58.76 -24.07 -9.95
C SER A 6 58.99 -22.90 -8.98
N GLU A 7 60.01 -23.04 -8.13
CA GLU A 7 60.62 -21.93 -7.40
C GLU A 7 61.64 -21.22 -8.31
N THR A 8 61.55 -19.89 -8.39
CA THR A 8 62.73 -19.04 -8.53
C THR A 8 62.50 -17.78 -7.70
N GLY A 9 63.33 -17.62 -6.67
CA GLY A 9 63.33 -16.44 -5.82
C GLY A 9 64.04 -15.25 -6.45
N HIS A 10 63.62 -14.07 -6.01
CA HIS A 10 64.48 -12.91 -5.87
C HIS A 10 64.10 -12.20 -4.57
N GLN A 11 65.00 -12.24 -3.59
CA GLN A 11 65.03 -11.28 -2.49
C GLN A 11 65.64 -9.98 -3.03
N GLU A 12 64.98 -8.85 -2.82
CA GLU A 12 65.67 -7.62 -2.40
C GLU A 12 64.69 -6.60 -1.80
N ASN A 13 65.21 -5.86 -0.82
CA ASN A 13 64.52 -4.98 0.12
C ASN A 13 63.86 -3.76 -0.54
N SER A 14 62.67 -3.38 -0.07
CA SER A 14 62.23 -1.97 -0.11
C SER A 14 61.20 -1.66 0.98
N THR A 15 61.66 -0.88 1.97
CA THR A 15 60.98 0.27 2.59
C THR A 15 59.45 0.27 2.74
N VAL A 16 59.04 0.33 4.00
CA VAL A 16 57.74 0.73 4.53
C VAL A 16 57.14 1.90 3.73
N MET A 17 56.04 1.64 3.02
CA MET A 17 55.03 2.64 2.67
C MET A 17 53.65 2.03 2.92
N ASN A 18 52.83 2.77 3.66
CA ASN A 18 51.42 2.50 3.90
C ASN A 18 50.70 2.31 2.54
N GLY A 19 50.40 1.06 2.21
CA GLY A 19 49.70 0.67 0.99
C GLY A 19 48.27 0.27 1.29
N ASN A 20 47.33 0.98 0.68
CA ASN A 20 45.91 0.63 0.59
C ASN A 20 45.71 -0.89 0.40
N SER A 21 44.88 -1.46 1.27
CA SER A 21 44.36 -2.81 1.14
C SER A 21 43.77 -3.05 -0.26
N LEU A 22 44.09 -4.22 -0.82
CA LEU A 22 43.59 -4.79 -2.08
C LEU A 22 42.07 -5.12 -2.08
N CYS A 23 41.24 -4.32 -1.38
CA CYS A 23 39.78 -4.46 -1.33
C CYS A 23 39.03 -3.38 -2.14
N SER A 24 39.69 -2.58 -2.97
CA SER A 24 39.05 -1.43 -3.64
C SER A 24 38.40 -1.72 -4.99
N GLU A 25 38.11 -2.99 -5.35
CA GLU A 25 37.40 -3.32 -6.60
C GLU A 25 35.96 -3.82 -6.41
N ASN A 26 35.49 -4.09 -5.18
CA ASN A 26 34.09 -4.48 -4.92
C ASN A 26 33.33 -3.39 -4.16
N GLU A 27 32.23 -2.94 -4.76
CA GLU A 27 31.32 -1.95 -4.20
C GLU A 27 30.69 -2.41 -2.87
N GLU A 28 30.64 -1.52 -1.88
CA GLU A 28 30.04 -1.83 -0.58
C GLU A 28 28.53 -2.08 -0.71
N VAL A 29 28.00 -3.02 0.09
CA VAL A 29 26.56 -3.34 0.15
C VAL A 29 26.02 -2.95 1.51
N VAL A 30 24.93 -2.19 1.52
CA VAL A 30 24.32 -1.66 2.74
C VAL A 30 22.89 -2.16 2.91
N ILE A 31 22.46 -2.30 4.15
CA ILE A 31 21.05 -2.43 4.52
C ILE A 31 20.44 -1.02 4.44
N SER A 32 19.69 -0.75 3.38
CA SER A 32 19.12 0.57 3.13
C SER A 32 17.69 0.73 3.66
N GLY A 33 16.94 -0.36 3.76
CA GLY A 33 15.57 -0.36 4.29
C GLY A 33 15.29 -1.58 5.16
N ILE A 34 14.34 -1.45 6.10
CA ILE A 34 13.87 -2.54 6.95
C ILE A 34 12.37 -2.40 7.24
N SER A 35 11.64 -3.50 7.28
CA SER A 35 10.31 -3.55 7.91
C SER A 35 10.04 -4.93 8.49
N GLY A 36 9.06 -5.04 9.40
CA GLY A 36 8.62 -6.32 9.91
C GLY A 36 7.42 -6.26 10.83
N ARG A 37 6.85 -7.44 11.04
CA ARG A 37 5.88 -7.79 12.07
C ARG A 37 6.52 -8.79 13.01
N LEU A 38 6.53 -8.46 14.29
CA LEU A 38 7.17 -9.25 15.35
C LEU A 38 6.15 -9.44 16.49
N PRO A 39 6.41 -10.33 17.47
CA PRO A 39 5.46 -10.57 18.54
C PRO A 39 5.06 -9.28 19.24
N GLU A 40 3.76 -9.11 19.43
CA GLU A 40 3.17 -7.89 20.02
C GLU A 40 3.61 -6.57 19.35
N SER A 41 4.07 -6.61 18.09
CA SER A 41 4.64 -5.45 17.39
C SER A 41 4.24 -5.42 15.92
N GLU A 42 3.39 -4.46 15.54
CA GLU A 42 2.92 -4.25 14.16
C GLU A 42 3.92 -3.44 13.30
N SER A 43 5.05 -3.02 13.86
CA SER A 43 6.12 -2.35 13.13
C SER A 43 7.45 -2.44 13.86
N ILE A 44 8.55 -2.08 13.19
CA ILE A 44 9.88 -1.95 13.83
C ILE A 44 9.86 -0.84 14.90
N ALA A 45 9.01 0.18 14.76
CA ALA A 45 8.89 1.26 15.74
C ALA A 45 8.26 0.75 17.04
N GLU A 46 7.16 0.00 16.96
CA GLU A 46 6.55 -0.63 18.13
C GLU A 46 7.48 -1.67 18.76
N PHE A 47 8.19 -2.45 17.93
CA PHE A 47 9.22 -3.38 18.42
C PHE A 47 10.35 -2.65 19.15
N THR A 48 10.74 -1.47 18.69
CA THR A 48 11.75 -0.62 19.34
C THR A 48 11.31 -0.19 20.73
N GLU A 49 10.08 0.32 20.85
CA GLU A 49 9.49 0.73 22.13
C GLU A 49 9.47 -0.44 23.12
N ASN A 50 8.98 -1.60 22.67
CA ASN A 50 8.90 -2.82 23.45
C ASN A 50 10.27 -3.32 23.94
N LEU A 51 11.28 -3.33 23.06
CA LEU A 51 12.64 -3.76 23.41
C LEU A 51 13.26 -2.86 24.48
N PHE A 52 13.17 -1.53 24.32
CA PHE A 52 13.75 -0.60 25.30
C PHE A 52 12.96 -0.53 26.60
N ALA A 53 11.66 -0.81 26.58
CA ALA A 53 10.84 -0.95 27.78
C ALA A 53 11.12 -2.27 28.54
N GLY A 54 11.83 -3.22 27.94
CA GLY A 54 12.13 -4.52 28.56
C GLY A 54 10.90 -5.41 28.67
N VAL A 55 9.94 -5.28 27.74
CA VAL A 55 8.73 -6.09 27.69
C VAL A 55 9.05 -7.48 27.16
N ASP A 56 8.57 -8.52 27.84
CA ASP A 56 8.60 -9.91 27.35
C ASP A 56 7.44 -10.12 26.38
N LEU A 57 7.75 -10.30 25.09
CA LEU A 57 6.77 -10.33 23.99
C LEU A 57 6.18 -11.73 23.76
N VAL A 58 6.48 -12.67 24.65
CA VAL A 58 5.93 -14.02 24.64
C VAL A 58 4.71 -14.05 25.55
N THR A 59 3.55 -14.45 25.03
CA THR A 59 2.27 -14.41 25.77
C THR A 59 1.66 -15.81 25.91
N ASP A 60 0.68 -15.97 26.80
CA ASP A 60 -0.06 -17.22 27.07
C ASP A 60 -1.54 -17.17 26.65
N ASP A 61 -1.90 -16.32 25.69
CA ASP A 61 -3.25 -16.29 25.11
C ASP A 61 -3.50 -17.39 24.06
N ASP A 62 -4.76 -17.55 23.66
CA ASP A 62 -5.29 -18.60 22.80
C ASP A 62 -5.31 -18.26 21.29
N ARG A 63 -4.65 -17.18 20.83
CA ARG A 63 -4.67 -16.70 19.42
C ARG A 63 -4.23 -17.71 18.35
N ARG A 64 -3.57 -18.81 18.73
CA ARG A 64 -3.16 -19.90 17.80
C ARG A 64 -3.76 -21.23 18.19
N TRP A 65 -3.65 -21.59 19.46
CA TRP A 65 -4.27 -22.76 20.05
C TRP A 65 -4.39 -22.56 21.58
N PRO A 66 -5.27 -23.32 22.26
CA PRO A 66 -5.38 -23.25 23.71
C PRO A 66 -4.02 -23.50 24.41
N PRO A 67 -3.63 -22.68 25.39
CA PRO A 67 -2.40 -22.88 26.15
C PRO A 67 -2.33 -24.27 26.78
N GLY A 68 -1.20 -24.95 26.66
CA GLY A 68 -1.02 -26.29 27.23
C GLY A 68 -1.58 -27.44 26.39
N LEU A 69 -2.14 -27.18 25.20
CA LEU A 69 -2.64 -28.21 24.30
C LEU A 69 -1.57 -29.30 24.08
N TYR A 70 -1.92 -30.58 24.29
CA TYR A 70 -1.02 -31.74 24.22
C TYR A 70 0.22 -31.68 25.15
N GLY A 71 0.18 -30.88 26.21
CA GLY A 71 1.31 -30.67 27.12
C GLY A 71 2.37 -29.68 26.60
N LEU A 72 2.05 -28.94 25.54
CA LEU A 72 2.92 -27.88 25.02
C LEU A 72 3.15 -26.78 26.07
N PRO A 73 4.26 -26.02 25.98
CA PRO A 73 4.45 -24.83 26.81
C PRO A 73 3.26 -23.87 26.69
N LEU A 74 2.91 -23.21 27.80
CA LEU A 74 1.79 -22.28 27.87
C LEU A 74 2.01 -21.01 27.03
N ARG A 75 3.27 -20.65 26.77
CA ARG A 75 3.64 -19.37 26.15
C ARG A 75 4.25 -19.57 24.77
N THR A 76 3.97 -18.63 23.86
CA THR A 76 4.58 -18.51 22.52
C THR A 76 4.67 -17.02 22.13
N GLY A 77 5.64 -16.65 21.28
CA GLY A 77 5.66 -15.32 20.67
C GLY A 77 4.68 -15.29 19.49
N LYS A 78 3.73 -14.35 19.48
CA LYS A 78 2.63 -14.32 18.51
C LYS A 78 2.49 -12.94 17.89
N LEU A 79 2.29 -12.89 16.56
CA LEU A 79 1.87 -11.66 15.88
C LEU A 79 0.47 -11.26 16.36
N LYS A 80 0.14 -9.96 16.41
CA LYS A 80 -1.17 -9.51 16.91
C LYS A 80 -2.30 -9.98 16.00
N SER A 81 -2.10 -9.91 14.69
CA SER A 81 -3.10 -10.30 13.69
C SER A 81 -2.46 -11.05 12.51
N LEU A 82 -3.26 -11.88 11.83
CA LEU A 82 -2.88 -12.62 10.61
C LEU A 82 -3.95 -12.51 9.50
N GLU A 83 -5.13 -12.02 9.86
CA GLU A 83 -6.32 -11.97 9.02
C GLU A 83 -6.34 -10.78 8.07
N TYR A 84 -5.49 -9.77 8.25
CA TYR A 84 -5.52 -8.55 7.44
C TYR A 84 -4.55 -8.59 6.26
N PHE A 85 -4.97 -7.98 5.13
CA PHE A 85 -4.16 -7.79 3.93
C PHE A 85 -4.87 -6.86 2.94
N ASP A 86 -4.16 -5.86 2.39
CA ASP A 86 -4.71 -4.96 1.35
C ASP A 86 -4.64 -5.61 -0.05
N ALA A 87 -5.51 -6.60 -0.29
CA ALA A 87 -5.50 -7.39 -1.53
C ALA A 87 -5.69 -6.54 -2.80
N ASN A 88 -6.45 -5.45 -2.71
CA ASN A 88 -6.71 -4.55 -3.83
C ASN A 88 -5.44 -3.81 -4.27
N PHE A 89 -4.63 -3.33 -3.33
CA PHE A 89 -3.36 -2.67 -3.64
C PHE A 89 -2.41 -3.59 -4.41
N PHE A 90 -2.28 -4.82 -3.94
CA PHE A 90 -1.37 -5.81 -4.52
C PHE A 90 -1.94 -6.54 -5.74
N GLY A 91 -3.13 -6.15 -6.22
CA GLY A 91 -3.76 -6.75 -7.40
C GLY A 91 -4.11 -8.24 -7.21
N VAL A 92 -4.40 -8.66 -5.98
CA VAL A 92 -4.76 -10.04 -5.65
C VAL A 92 -6.28 -10.17 -5.62
N HIS A 93 -6.83 -11.04 -6.47
CA HIS A 93 -8.27 -11.29 -6.50
C HIS A 93 -8.75 -11.92 -5.17
N ALA A 94 -9.94 -11.57 -4.69
CA ALA A 94 -10.44 -12.02 -3.38
C ALA A 94 -10.38 -13.55 -3.18
N LYS A 95 -10.79 -14.34 -4.18
CA LYS A 95 -10.67 -15.82 -4.16
C LYS A 95 -9.24 -16.33 -3.97
N GLN A 96 -8.24 -15.59 -4.44
CA GLN A 96 -6.83 -15.94 -4.23
C GLN A 96 -6.37 -15.54 -2.83
N ALA A 97 -6.71 -14.33 -2.38
CA ALA A 97 -6.35 -13.83 -1.05
C ALA A 97 -6.91 -14.71 0.08
N GLU A 98 -8.13 -15.24 -0.09
CA GLU A 98 -8.80 -16.13 0.87
C GLU A 98 -7.99 -17.40 1.20
N VAL A 99 -7.29 -17.94 0.21
CA VAL A 99 -6.47 -19.16 0.38
C VAL A 99 -4.97 -18.84 0.40
N MET A 100 -4.56 -17.57 0.43
CA MET A 100 -3.15 -17.18 0.43
C MET A 100 -2.55 -17.33 1.83
N ASP A 101 -1.32 -17.86 1.94
CA ASP A 101 -0.65 -17.98 3.23
C ASP A 101 -0.49 -16.59 3.89
N PRO A 102 -0.86 -16.41 5.18
CA PRO A 102 -0.67 -15.15 5.90
C PRO A 102 0.78 -14.65 5.88
N GLN A 103 1.76 -15.55 5.86
CA GLN A 103 3.17 -15.18 5.74
C GLN A 103 3.44 -14.45 4.43
N LEU A 104 2.80 -14.87 3.33
CA LEU A 104 2.95 -14.25 2.01
C LEU A 104 2.23 -12.91 1.92
N ARG A 105 1.05 -12.78 2.55
CA ARG A 105 0.34 -11.50 2.69
C ARG A 105 1.22 -10.46 3.37
N LEU A 106 1.73 -10.80 4.55
CA LEU A 106 2.59 -9.93 5.34
C LEU A 106 3.90 -9.62 4.62
N LEU A 107 4.51 -10.59 3.93
CA LEU A 107 5.73 -10.36 3.14
C LEU A 107 5.55 -9.30 2.06
N LEU A 108 4.41 -9.27 1.38
CA LEU A 108 4.12 -8.26 0.36
C LEU A 108 4.07 -6.86 0.96
N GLU A 109 3.39 -6.70 2.10
CA GLU A 109 3.32 -5.44 2.85
C GLU A 109 4.69 -5.02 3.40
N THR A 110 5.39 -5.91 4.10
CA THR A 110 6.70 -5.59 4.68
C THR A 110 7.76 -5.32 3.61
N THR A 111 7.64 -5.92 2.42
CA THR A 111 8.54 -5.61 1.31
C THR A 111 8.31 -4.20 0.78
N TYR A 112 7.04 -3.80 0.57
CA TYR A 112 6.71 -2.44 0.16
C TYR A 112 7.22 -1.42 1.20
N GLU A 113 6.89 -1.65 2.47
CA GLU A 113 7.30 -0.82 3.61
C GLU A 113 8.83 -0.68 3.69
N CYS A 114 9.55 -1.76 3.43
CA CYS A 114 11.00 -1.78 3.44
C CYS A 114 11.61 -0.97 2.27
N ILE A 115 11.01 -1.00 1.08
CA ILE A 115 11.45 -0.20 -0.06
C ILE A 115 11.25 1.30 0.22
N VAL A 116 10.08 1.68 0.74
CA VAL A 116 9.83 3.09 1.08
C VAL A 116 10.69 3.57 2.26
N ASP A 117 11.01 2.70 3.21
CA ASP A 117 11.94 3.01 4.30
C ASP A 117 13.35 3.39 3.82
N ALA A 118 13.78 2.81 2.71
CA ALA A 118 15.03 3.18 2.02
C ALA A 118 14.98 4.54 1.31
N GLY A 119 13.84 5.25 1.31
CA GLY A 119 13.64 6.50 0.57
C GLY A 119 13.42 6.29 -0.93
N VAL A 120 13.00 5.10 -1.33
CA VAL A 120 12.82 4.69 -2.73
C VAL A 120 11.34 4.59 -3.03
N ASN A 121 10.91 5.16 -4.17
CA ASN A 121 9.58 4.93 -4.68
C ASN A 121 9.52 3.52 -5.29
N PRO A 122 8.58 2.64 -4.88
CA PRO A 122 8.49 1.28 -5.39
C PRO A 122 8.27 1.19 -6.90
N ASP A 123 7.66 2.20 -7.53
CA ASP A 123 7.49 2.24 -8.99
C ASP A 123 8.81 2.53 -9.73
N ASP A 124 9.79 3.17 -9.08
CA ASP A 124 11.09 3.51 -9.70
C ASP A 124 11.99 2.28 -9.89
N ILE A 125 11.73 1.19 -9.15
CA ILE A 125 12.51 -0.06 -9.22
C ILE A 125 11.83 -1.16 -10.03
N ARG A 126 10.65 -0.90 -10.61
CA ARG A 126 10.00 -1.87 -11.50
C ARG A 126 10.88 -2.12 -12.73
N GLY A 127 10.97 -3.37 -13.15
CA GLY A 127 11.82 -3.84 -14.24
C GLY A 127 13.31 -4.00 -13.90
N SER A 128 13.74 -3.55 -12.72
CA SER A 128 15.15 -3.56 -12.28
C SER A 128 15.68 -4.98 -12.06
N LYS A 129 17.01 -5.13 -12.06
CA LYS A 129 17.66 -6.42 -11.77
C LYS A 129 17.80 -6.63 -10.26
N THR A 130 16.70 -6.47 -9.53
CA THR A 130 16.64 -6.66 -8.08
C THR A 130 16.29 -8.11 -7.75
N GLY A 131 17.08 -8.77 -6.91
CA GLY A 131 16.82 -10.16 -6.47
C GLY A 131 15.89 -10.24 -5.26
N VAL A 132 15.29 -11.41 -5.01
CA VAL A 132 14.41 -11.70 -3.87
C VAL A 132 14.76 -13.05 -3.24
N PHE A 133 15.21 -13.03 -2.00
CA PHE A 133 15.69 -14.20 -1.27
C PHE A 133 14.92 -14.35 0.04
N VAL A 134 14.13 -15.42 0.19
CA VAL A 134 13.25 -15.56 1.36
C VAL A 134 13.58 -16.81 2.18
N GLY A 135 13.96 -16.63 3.44
CA GLY A 135 14.06 -17.71 4.41
C GLY A 135 12.68 -18.09 4.96
N THR A 136 12.26 -19.32 4.72
CA THR A 136 11.00 -19.90 5.24
C THR A 136 11.23 -21.36 5.58
N THR A 137 10.45 -22.00 6.45
CA THR A 137 10.57 -23.43 6.81
C THR A 137 9.23 -24.15 6.72
N PHE A 138 8.27 -23.74 7.55
CA PHE A 138 6.97 -24.40 7.67
C PHE A 138 5.89 -23.64 6.88
N ASN A 139 5.35 -24.30 5.86
CA ASN A 139 4.26 -23.79 5.03
C ASN A 139 2.94 -24.46 5.45
N GLU A 140 2.47 -24.12 6.65
CA GLU A 140 1.36 -24.83 7.29
C GLU A 140 0.03 -24.58 6.57
N THR A 141 -0.18 -23.38 6.00
CA THR A 141 -1.40 -23.07 5.24
C THR A 141 -1.59 -23.96 4.01
N ASP A 142 -0.49 -24.35 3.35
CA ASP A 142 -0.52 -25.27 2.19
C ASP A 142 -1.05 -26.65 2.60
N ASP A 143 -0.56 -27.18 3.73
CA ASP A 143 -1.06 -28.42 4.33
C ASP A 143 -2.55 -28.32 4.66
N TYR A 144 -3.01 -27.18 5.19
CA TYR A 144 -4.41 -27.01 5.56
C TYR A 144 -5.34 -27.10 4.35
N TRP A 145 -5.07 -26.31 3.30
CA TRP A 145 -5.93 -26.27 2.11
C TRP A 145 -5.83 -27.53 1.25
N GLY A 146 -4.71 -28.27 1.36
CA GLY A 146 -4.49 -29.53 0.65
C GLY A 146 -5.18 -30.76 1.25
N ARG A 147 -5.67 -30.68 2.50
CA ARG A 147 -6.24 -31.86 3.21
C ARG A 147 -7.56 -32.36 2.64
N ASN A 148 -8.44 -31.45 2.23
CA ASN A 148 -9.75 -31.82 1.70
C ASN A 148 -9.79 -31.61 0.19
N GLN A 149 -9.89 -32.71 -0.56
CA GLN A 149 -9.93 -32.69 -2.03
C GLN A 149 -11.08 -31.83 -2.57
N GLU A 150 -12.21 -31.75 -1.85
CA GLU A 150 -13.38 -30.96 -2.27
C GLU A 150 -13.16 -29.45 -2.10
N SER A 151 -12.22 -29.00 -1.26
CA SER A 151 -11.90 -27.58 -1.07
C SER A 151 -10.80 -27.06 -2.00
N VAL A 152 -10.16 -27.94 -2.78
CA VAL A 152 -9.07 -27.56 -3.68
C VAL A 152 -9.61 -26.75 -4.86
N ASN A 153 -9.20 -25.48 -4.94
CA ASN A 153 -9.66 -24.54 -5.98
C ASN A 153 -8.55 -24.10 -6.96
N GLY A 154 -7.34 -24.68 -6.84
CA GLY A 154 -6.16 -24.33 -7.63
C GLY A 154 -5.43 -23.05 -7.21
N TYR A 155 -6.11 -22.08 -6.60
CA TYR A 155 -5.47 -20.83 -6.14
C TYR A 155 -4.54 -21.03 -4.96
N GLY A 156 -4.79 -22.04 -4.12
CA GLY A 156 -3.91 -22.43 -3.01
C GLY A 156 -2.47 -22.69 -3.46
N LEU A 157 -2.27 -23.29 -4.64
CA LEU A 157 -0.93 -23.50 -5.20
C LEU A 157 -0.16 -22.18 -5.35
N THR A 158 -0.80 -21.17 -5.94
CA THR A 158 -0.16 -19.85 -6.15
C THR A 158 -0.11 -19.00 -4.87
N GLY A 159 -0.89 -19.35 -3.84
CA GLY A 159 -0.99 -18.63 -2.58
C GLY A 159 -0.14 -19.20 -1.43
N CYS A 160 0.26 -20.47 -1.51
CA CYS A 160 0.89 -21.19 -0.40
C CYS A 160 2.16 -21.94 -0.77
N CYS A 161 2.36 -22.28 -2.05
CA CYS A 161 3.56 -22.98 -2.51
C CYS A 161 4.82 -22.20 -2.09
N ARG A 162 5.82 -22.91 -1.58
CA ARG A 162 7.04 -22.31 -1.04
C ARG A 162 7.77 -21.38 -2.00
N ALA A 163 7.79 -21.72 -3.29
CA ALA A 163 8.39 -20.86 -4.32
C ALA A 163 7.69 -19.48 -4.42
N MET A 164 6.42 -19.39 -4.06
CA MET A 164 5.64 -18.14 -4.15
C MET A 164 6.08 -17.10 -3.13
N PHE A 165 6.75 -17.49 -2.05
CA PHE A 165 7.20 -16.55 -1.02
C PHE A 165 8.17 -15.50 -1.58
N SER A 166 9.00 -15.88 -2.54
CA SER A 166 9.89 -14.98 -3.29
C SER A 166 9.29 -14.57 -4.63
N ASN A 167 8.78 -15.53 -5.40
CA ASN A 167 8.30 -15.27 -6.76
C ASN A 167 7.10 -14.32 -6.81
N ARG A 168 6.18 -14.36 -5.82
CA ARG A 168 5.04 -13.43 -5.80
C ARG A 168 5.48 -12.01 -5.45
N ILE A 169 6.52 -11.83 -4.64
CA ILE A 169 7.14 -10.52 -4.40
C ILE A 169 7.74 -10.02 -5.72
N SER A 170 8.57 -10.83 -6.40
CA SER A 170 9.14 -10.48 -7.70
C SER A 170 8.06 -10.11 -8.73
N TYR A 171 6.97 -10.87 -8.80
CA TYR A 171 5.84 -10.59 -9.67
C TYR A 171 5.17 -9.24 -9.36
N THR A 172 4.83 -9.01 -8.09
CA THR A 172 4.11 -7.81 -7.65
C THR A 172 4.91 -6.53 -7.93
N PHE A 173 6.20 -6.53 -7.61
CA PHE A 173 7.08 -5.37 -7.74
C PHE A 173 7.86 -5.34 -9.07
N ASP A 174 7.63 -6.30 -9.97
CA ASP A 174 8.31 -6.41 -11.27
C ASP A 174 9.84 -6.44 -11.12
N LEU A 175 10.35 -7.32 -10.28
CA LEU A 175 11.78 -7.45 -9.97
C LEU A 175 12.38 -8.63 -10.75
N ASN A 176 13.34 -8.34 -11.62
CA ASN A 176 13.86 -9.27 -12.63
C ASN A 176 15.18 -9.97 -12.24
N GLY A 177 15.61 -9.85 -10.97
CA GLY A 177 16.76 -10.58 -10.45
C GLY A 177 16.45 -12.01 -10.00
N PRO A 178 17.43 -12.73 -9.42
CA PRO A 178 17.22 -14.07 -8.87
C PRO A 178 16.10 -14.08 -7.82
N SER A 179 15.20 -15.07 -7.87
CA SER A 179 14.06 -15.18 -6.95
C SER A 179 13.88 -16.61 -6.47
N TYR A 180 14.10 -16.87 -5.18
CA TYR A 180 13.90 -18.19 -4.58
C TYR A 180 13.76 -18.17 -3.07
N ALA A 181 13.11 -19.22 -2.56
CA ALA A 181 12.96 -19.50 -1.13
C ALA A 181 14.05 -20.47 -0.65
N ILE A 182 14.54 -20.28 0.58
CA ILE A 182 15.62 -21.07 1.19
C ILE A 182 15.12 -21.74 2.46
N ASP A 183 15.43 -23.04 2.61
CA ASP A 183 15.24 -23.81 3.83
C ASP A 183 16.58 -24.20 4.44
N THR A 184 16.91 -23.60 5.57
CA THR A 184 17.99 -24.11 6.43
C THR A 184 17.54 -24.12 7.88
N ALA A 185 16.25 -24.36 8.11
CA ALA A 185 15.60 -24.19 9.41
C ALA A 185 15.90 -22.80 10.02
N CYS A 186 16.35 -22.75 11.28
CA CYS A 186 16.54 -21.51 12.04
C CYS A 186 17.50 -20.49 11.42
N SER A 187 18.41 -20.91 10.54
CA SER A 187 19.36 -20.02 9.85
C SER A 187 18.84 -19.45 8.52
N GLY A 188 17.64 -19.84 8.09
CA GLY A 188 17.09 -19.59 6.75
C GLY A 188 17.27 -18.16 6.24
N SER A 189 16.90 -17.17 7.05
CA SER A 189 16.96 -15.77 6.62
C SER A 189 18.39 -15.19 6.58
N LEU A 190 19.35 -15.69 7.37
CA LEU A 190 20.77 -15.28 7.22
C LEU A 190 21.47 -16.02 6.07
N PHE A 191 21.05 -17.25 5.76
CA PHE A 191 21.46 -17.88 4.50
C PHE A 191 20.96 -17.07 3.31
N ALA A 192 19.71 -16.62 3.34
CA ALA A 192 19.16 -15.72 2.32
C ALA A 192 19.96 -14.43 2.19
N LEU A 193 20.37 -13.83 3.30
CA LEU A 193 21.25 -12.66 3.30
C LEU A 193 22.61 -12.93 2.66
N ALA A 194 23.28 -14.03 3.04
CA ALA A 194 24.59 -14.39 2.49
C ALA A 194 24.51 -14.64 0.98
N GLN A 195 23.44 -15.29 0.52
CA GLN A 195 23.20 -15.49 -0.92
C GLN A 195 22.91 -14.18 -1.65
N ALA A 196 22.12 -13.29 -1.07
CA ALA A 196 21.86 -11.97 -1.63
C ALA A 196 23.13 -11.12 -1.74
N LEU A 197 23.98 -11.11 -0.71
CA LEU A 197 25.27 -10.43 -0.73
C LEU A 197 26.17 -10.99 -1.84
N HIS A 198 26.21 -12.31 -1.99
CA HIS A 198 26.96 -12.96 -3.07
C HIS A 198 26.41 -12.61 -4.45
N ALA A 199 25.09 -12.60 -4.63
CA ALA A 199 24.43 -12.26 -5.89
C ALA A 199 24.71 -10.79 -6.30
N ILE A 200 24.70 -9.85 -5.36
CA ILE A 200 25.04 -8.45 -5.63
C ILE A 200 26.52 -8.32 -6.00
N ARG A 201 27.42 -8.94 -5.24
CA ARG A 201 28.87 -8.88 -5.49
C ARG A 201 29.32 -9.60 -6.76
N SER A 202 28.50 -10.50 -7.29
CA SER A 202 28.73 -11.19 -8.56
C SER A 202 27.95 -10.57 -9.72
N ASP A 203 27.37 -9.38 -9.52
CA ASP A 203 26.53 -8.65 -10.47
C ASP A 203 25.36 -9.48 -11.05
N GLN A 204 24.90 -10.51 -10.33
CA GLN A 204 23.67 -11.23 -10.64
C GLN A 204 22.43 -10.38 -10.35
N CYS A 205 22.52 -9.45 -9.40
CA CYS A 205 21.54 -8.40 -9.15
C CYS A 205 22.24 -7.10 -8.72
N GLU A 206 21.54 -5.97 -8.83
CA GLU A 206 22.06 -4.65 -8.40
C GLU A 206 21.60 -4.25 -7.00
N ALA A 207 20.50 -4.86 -6.56
CA ALA A 207 19.92 -4.74 -5.24
C ALA A 207 19.21 -6.05 -4.88
N ALA A 208 18.82 -6.24 -3.62
CA ALA A 208 18.10 -7.44 -3.20
C ALA A 208 17.13 -7.20 -2.05
N ILE A 209 15.95 -7.80 -2.14
CA ILE A 209 15.04 -7.98 -1.01
C ILE A 209 15.41 -9.29 -0.31
N VAL A 210 15.60 -9.24 1.01
CA VAL A 210 15.82 -10.42 1.84
C VAL A 210 14.69 -10.52 2.86
N GLY A 211 13.92 -11.59 2.78
CA GLY A 211 12.80 -11.88 3.67
C GLY A 211 13.08 -13.03 4.63
N GLY A 212 12.43 -13.03 5.79
CA GLY A 212 12.46 -14.10 6.77
C GLY A 212 11.09 -14.25 7.41
N VAL A 213 10.51 -15.45 7.34
CA VAL A 213 9.16 -15.71 7.86
C VAL A 213 9.07 -16.98 8.71
N SER A 214 8.19 -16.91 9.71
CA SER A 214 7.75 -18.03 10.53
C SER A 214 6.41 -17.67 11.18
N VAL A 215 5.38 -18.49 10.98
CA VAL A 215 4.06 -18.36 11.64
C VAL A 215 3.67 -19.72 12.22
N LEU A 216 2.96 -19.74 13.35
CA LEU A 216 2.66 -20.92 14.14
C LEU A 216 1.16 -21.25 14.12
N LEU A 217 0.68 -22.03 13.14
CA LEU A 217 -0.72 -22.41 12.98
C LEU A 217 -1.01 -23.86 13.42
N LYS A 218 -0.08 -24.80 13.18
CA LYS A 218 -0.26 -26.25 13.38
C LYS A 218 0.40 -26.73 14.68
N PRO A 219 -0.37 -27.08 15.74
CA PRO A 219 0.19 -27.49 17.03
C PRO A 219 1.10 -28.72 16.95
N THR A 220 0.86 -29.62 15.99
CA THR A 220 1.67 -30.83 15.78
C THR A 220 3.15 -30.50 15.55
N ASN A 221 3.46 -29.37 14.90
CA ASN A 221 4.85 -28.96 14.68
C ASN A 221 5.52 -28.55 16.00
N SER A 222 4.80 -27.82 16.86
CA SER A 222 5.26 -27.53 18.22
C SER A 222 5.45 -28.81 19.05
N LEU A 223 4.58 -29.80 18.86
CA LEU A 223 4.68 -31.08 19.58
C LEU A 223 5.93 -31.86 19.17
N GLN A 224 6.34 -31.82 17.91
CA GLN A 224 7.60 -32.43 17.48
C GLN A 224 8.81 -31.82 18.22
N PHE A 225 8.91 -30.49 18.28
CA PHE A 225 9.97 -29.82 19.04
C PHE A 225 9.90 -30.11 20.54
N HIS A 226 8.69 -30.21 21.09
CA HIS A 226 8.49 -30.58 22.49
C HIS A 226 9.00 -32.01 22.77
N LYS A 227 8.68 -32.98 21.91
CA LYS A 227 9.15 -34.37 22.03
C LYS A 227 10.67 -34.51 21.86
N LEU A 228 11.30 -33.58 21.16
CA LEU A 228 12.76 -33.46 21.07
C LEU A 228 13.41 -32.77 22.30
N ASN A 229 12.62 -32.40 23.31
CA ASN A 229 13.08 -31.67 24.50
C ASN A 229 13.81 -30.35 24.16
N MET A 230 13.47 -29.74 23.02
CA MET A 230 14.06 -28.46 22.60
C MET A 230 13.33 -27.25 23.20
N LEU A 231 12.08 -27.44 23.62
CA LEU A 231 11.24 -26.36 24.13
C LEU A 231 11.37 -26.21 25.65
N SER A 232 11.48 -24.96 26.11
CA SER A 232 11.44 -24.65 27.53
C SER A 232 10.01 -24.85 28.08
N ALA A 233 9.87 -25.64 29.14
CA ALA A 233 8.58 -25.84 29.81
C ALA A 233 7.96 -24.54 30.35
N LYS A 234 8.79 -23.53 30.68
CA LYS A 234 8.34 -22.21 31.12
C LYS A 234 8.01 -21.25 29.97
N GLY A 235 8.26 -21.67 28.73
CA GLY A 235 8.05 -20.83 27.54
C GLY A 235 8.89 -19.55 27.57
N MET A 236 10.20 -19.66 27.83
CA MET A 236 11.15 -18.54 27.82
C MET A 236 12.47 -18.97 27.16
N CYS A 237 13.11 -18.06 26.43
CA CYS A 237 14.49 -18.23 25.99
C CYS A 237 15.43 -17.61 27.02
N LYS A 238 15.95 -18.40 27.94
CA LYS A 238 16.87 -17.92 28.99
C LYS A 238 18.31 -17.94 28.51
N ALA A 239 18.61 -17.11 27.52
CA ALA A 239 19.92 -17.07 26.90
C ALA A 239 21.02 -16.82 27.95
N PHE A 240 22.01 -17.70 27.97
CA PHE A 240 23.23 -17.64 28.79
C PHE A 240 23.05 -17.85 30.30
N ASP A 241 21.81 -17.98 30.79
CA ASP A 241 21.52 -18.22 32.21
C ASP A 241 21.74 -19.70 32.58
N VAL A 242 22.16 -19.97 33.81
CA VAL A 242 22.33 -21.34 34.33
C VAL A 242 21.05 -22.18 34.27
N THR A 243 19.89 -21.52 34.27
CA THR A 243 18.57 -22.18 34.19
C THR A 243 18.04 -22.32 32.76
N GLY A 244 18.87 -22.07 31.74
CA GLY A 244 18.58 -22.34 30.33
C GLY A 244 18.28 -23.83 30.10
N ASN A 245 17.09 -24.13 29.58
CA ASN A 245 16.59 -25.49 29.41
C ASN A 245 15.81 -25.71 28.10
N GLY A 246 16.00 -24.84 27.11
CA GLY A 246 15.28 -24.86 25.83
C GLY A 246 14.84 -23.47 25.41
N TYR A 247 14.24 -23.38 24.24
CA TYR A 247 13.71 -22.12 23.69
C TYR A 247 12.18 -22.09 23.71
N VAL A 248 11.58 -20.93 23.44
CA VAL A 248 10.15 -20.80 23.16
C VAL A 248 9.94 -20.41 21.70
N ARG A 249 9.01 -21.07 21.01
CA ARG A 249 8.71 -20.77 19.60
C ARG A 249 8.06 -19.40 19.47
N SER A 250 8.32 -18.74 18.36
CA SER A 250 7.83 -17.41 18.07
C SER A 250 7.50 -17.22 16.59
N GLU A 251 6.73 -16.19 16.29
CA GLU A 251 6.35 -15.78 14.94
C GLU A 251 7.08 -14.50 14.56
N ALA A 252 7.41 -14.35 13.28
CA ALA A 252 7.88 -13.09 12.72
C ALA A 252 7.80 -13.09 11.20
N VAL A 253 7.64 -11.90 10.63
CA VAL A 253 7.85 -11.61 9.21
C VAL A 253 8.73 -10.38 9.14
N VAL A 254 9.95 -10.50 8.62
CA VAL A 254 10.90 -9.38 8.51
C VAL A 254 11.45 -9.33 7.09
N SER A 255 11.52 -8.12 6.53
CA SER A 255 12.09 -7.84 5.21
C SER A 255 13.15 -6.75 5.33
N ILE A 256 14.26 -6.92 4.62
CA ILE A 256 15.29 -5.90 4.45
C ILE A 256 15.60 -5.67 2.98
N PHE A 257 16.03 -4.45 2.66
CA PHE A 257 16.45 -4.07 1.32
C PHE A 257 17.95 -3.80 1.32
N LEU A 258 18.66 -4.54 0.48
CA LEU A 258 20.08 -4.40 0.23
C LEU A 258 20.30 -3.60 -1.04
N GLN A 259 21.15 -2.58 -0.94
CA GLN A 259 21.59 -1.81 -2.10
C GLN A 259 23.10 -1.65 -2.07
N LYS A 260 23.68 -1.45 -3.26
CA LYS A 260 25.02 -0.90 -3.41
C LYS A 260 25.07 0.49 -2.75
N ALA A 261 26.14 0.76 -1.99
CA ALA A 261 26.27 1.98 -1.19
C ALA A 261 26.23 3.26 -2.02
N SER A 262 26.65 3.21 -3.29
CA SER A 262 26.70 4.35 -4.21
C SER A 262 25.33 4.93 -4.58
N VAL A 263 24.27 4.12 -4.50
CA VAL A 263 22.90 4.51 -4.86
C VAL A 263 21.96 4.58 -3.65
N ALA A 264 22.41 4.11 -2.49
CA ALA A 264 21.60 4.05 -1.29
C ALA A 264 21.39 5.45 -0.68
N LYS A 265 20.12 5.87 -0.56
CA LYS A 265 19.77 7.13 0.12
C LYS A 265 19.81 7.01 1.64
N ARG A 266 19.65 5.80 2.15
CA ARG A 266 19.75 5.43 3.55
C ARG A 266 20.69 4.25 3.69
N SER A 267 21.42 4.21 4.80
CA SER A 267 22.28 3.09 5.17
C SER A 267 22.20 2.90 6.69
N TYR A 268 21.55 1.83 7.13
CA TYR A 268 21.54 1.42 8.54
C TYR A 268 22.88 0.79 8.95
N ALA A 269 23.37 -0.11 8.11
CA ALA A 269 24.66 -0.76 8.30
C ALA A 269 25.22 -1.28 6.97
N THR A 270 26.54 -1.29 6.85
CA THR A 270 27.24 -1.99 5.77
C THR A 270 27.32 -3.48 6.11
N VAL A 271 26.96 -4.35 5.17
CA VAL A 271 27.20 -5.79 5.28
C VAL A 271 28.64 -6.06 4.84
N VAL A 272 29.54 -6.13 5.81
CA VAL A 272 30.98 -6.27 5.57
C VAL A 272 31.27 -7.65 4.96
N GLU A 273 30.74 -8.70 5.58
CA GLU A 273 30.86 -10.06 5.06
C GLU A 273 29.77 -10.96 5.66
N ALA A 274 29.34 -11.95 4.89
CA ALA A 274 28.37 -12.96 5.32
C ALA A 274 28.74 -14.31 4.70
N LEU A 275 29.05 -15.31 5.53
CA LEU A 275 29.35 -16.66 5.08
C LEU A 275 28.49 -17.69 5.80
N THR A 276 28.48 -18.89 5.21
CA THR A 276 27.72 -20.03 5.71
C THR A 276 28.55 -21.31 5.67
N ASN A 277 28.35 -22.22 6.62
CA ASN A 277 28.91 -23.58 6.56
C ASN A 277 27.95 -24.62 7.16
N ASN A 278 28.44 -25.85 7.35
CA ASN A 278 27.68 -26.93 7.98
C ASN A 278 28.51 -27.64 9.06
N ASP A 279 27.83 -28.10 10.11
CA ASP A 279 28.41 -28.86 11.22
C ASP A 279 29.07 -30.18 10.81
N GLY A 280 28.63 -30.80 9.72
CA GLY A 280 29.07 -32.12 9.29
C GLY A 280 28.61 -33.24 10.22
N PHE A 281 29.39 -34.32 10.27
CA PHE A 281 29.12 -35.48 11.13
C PHE A 281 29.48 -35.19 12.59
N LYS A 282 28.60 -35.59 13.51
CA LYS A 282 28.70 -35.42 14.96
C LYS A 282 28.31 -36.72 15.66
N GLU A 283 29.11 -37.21 16.59
CA GLU A 283 28.84 -38.48 17.30
C GLU A 283 27.59 -38.36 18.20
N GLU A 284 27.31 -37.15 18.67
CA GLU A 284 26.21 -36.80 19.57
C GLU A 284 24.85 -36.71 18.85
N GLY A 285 24.84 -36.80 17.51
CA GLY A 285 23.63 -36.79 16.68
C GLY A 285 23.37 -35.48 15.94
N ILE A 286 22.34 -35.49 15.09
CA ILE A 286 22.05 -34.42 14.12
C ILE A 286 21.77 -33.05 14.77
N THR A 287 21.09 -33.05 15.91
CA THR A 287 20.63 -31.84 16.61
C THR A 287 21.68 -31.20 17.50
N PHE A 288 22.82 -31.87 17.72
CA PHE A 288 23.91 -31.32 18.55
C PHE A 288 24.61 -30.19 17.79
N PRO A 289 24.82 -28.99 18.34
CA PRO A 289 25.55 -27.92 17.65
C PRO A 289 27.06 -28.12 17.74
N SER A 290 27.77 -27.97 16.61
CA SER A 290 29.24 -28.09 16.60
C SER A 290 29.92 -26.74 16.81
N GLY A 291 30.33 -26.44 18.05
CA GLY A 291 31.07 -25.21 18.36
C GLY A 291 32.34 -25.04 17.53
N LYS A 292 33.05 -26.16 17.25
CA LYS A 292 34.23 -26.17 16.37
C LYS A 292 33.93 -25.65 14.96
N MET A 293 32.82 -26.07 14.36
CA MET A 293 32.44 -25.64 13.00
C MET A 293 31.90 -24.21 12.99
N GLN A 294 31.22 -23.79 14.05
CA GLN A 294 30.81 -22.39 14.25
C GLN A 294 32.04 -21.47 14.38
N ASN A 295 33.04 -21.86 15.18
CA ASN A 295 34.29 -21.11 15.30
C ASN A 295 35.03 -21.02 13.97
N ARG A 296 35.11 -22.13 13.21
CA ARG A 296 35.70 -22.13 11.87
C ARG A 296 35.00 -21.16 10.92
N LEU A 297 33.66 -21.12 10.93
CA LEU A 297 32.89 -20.17 10.12
C LEU A 297 33.26 -18.72 10.47
N ILE A 298 33.32 -18.41 11.77
CA ILE A 298 33.73 -17.10 12.25
C ILE A 298 35.15 -16.78 11.74
N GLN A 299 36.12 -17.67 11.92
CA GLN A 299 37.49 -17.47 11.43
C GLN A 299 37.53 -17.17 9.91
N GLU A 300 36.76 -17.90 9.11
CA GLU A 300 36.69 -17.73 7.65
C GLU A 300 36.11 -16.35 7.25
N VAL A 301 35.09 -15.86 7.96
CA VAL A 301 34.52 -14.52 7.73
C VAL A 301 35.57 -13.43 7.96
N TYR A 302 36.27 -13.47 9.09
CA TYR A 302 37.24 -12.44 9.45
C TYR A 302 38.53 -12.52 8.62
N ALA A 303 38.94 -13.74 8.22
CA ALA A 303 40.03 -13.91 7.27
C ALA A 303 39.70 -13.30 5.90
N ARG A 304 38.43 -13.36 5.47
CA ARG A 304 37.98 -12.82 4.18
C ARG A 304 37.83 -11.29 4.19
N CYS A 305 37.27 -10.73 5.26
CA CYS A 305 37.06 -9.28 5.34
C CYS A 305 38.25 -8.48 5.90
N GLY A 306 39.24 -9.15 6.51
CA GLY A 306 40.44 -8.52 7.05
C GLY A 306 40.18 -7.61 8.26
N VAL A 307 39.06 -7.79 8.96
CA VAL A 307 38.72 -7.04 10.18
C VAL A 307 39.38 -7.72 11.38
N ASN A 308 39.95 -6.95 12.30
CA ASN A 308 40.49 -7.48 13.54
C ASN A 308 39.33 -7.93 14.46
N PRO A 309 39.29 -9.19 14.94
CA PRO A 309 38.25 -9.65 15.86
C PRO A 309 38.14 -8.83 17.15
N ALA A 310 39.24 -8.23 17.61
CA ALA A 310 39.24 -7.36 18.78
C ALA A 310 38.48 -6.04 18.57
N ASP A 311 38.22 -5.64 17.32
CA ASP A 311 37.47 -4.42 16.98
C ASP A 311 35.94 -4.66 16.94
N VAL A 312 35.47 -5.88 17.17
CA VAL A 312 34.04 -6.19 17.27
C VAL A 312 33.51 -5.70 18.59
N ASP A 313 32.47 -4.87 18.56
CA ASP A 313 31.92 -4.22 19.75
C ASP A 313 30.80 -5.04 20.39
N TYR A 314 29.99 -5.70 19.55
CA TYR A 314 28.82 -6.46 19.99
C TYR A 314 28.64 -7.74 19.15
N VAL A 315 28.27 -8.84 19.82
CA VAL A 315 27.83 -10.07 19.17
C VAL A 315 26.37 -10.35 19.52
N GLU A 316 25.51 -10.30 18.51
CA GLU A 316 24.14 -10.79 18.58
C GLU A 316 24.15 -12.29 18.29
N ALA A 317 24.13 -13.08 19.37
CA ALA A 317 24.26 -14.53 19.30
C ALA A 317 22.97 -15.20 18.82
N HIS A 318 23.08 -16.47 18.43
CA HIS A 318 21.92 -17.33 18.23
C HIS A 318 21.18 -17.52 19.56
N GLY A 319 21.89 -17.83 20.66
CA GLY A 319 21.47 -17.65 22.06
C GLY A 319 20.04 -18.13 22.33
N THR A 320 19.83 -19.44 22.29
CA THR A 320 18.49 -20.06 22.39
C THR A 320 18.08 -20.34 23.82
N GLY A 321 18.99 -20.27 24.78
CA GLY A 321 18.75 -20.73 26.15
C GLY A 321 18.76 -22.26 26.25
N THR A 322 19.35 -22.95 25.28
CA THR A 322 19.47 -24.41 25.32
C THR A 322 20.66 -24.81 26.19
N LYS A 323 20.49 -25.86 27.01
CA LYS A 323 21.51 -26.32 27.96
C LYS A 323 22.84 -26.70 27.28
N VAL A 324 22.77 -27.18 26.04
CA VAL A 324 23.94 -27.60 25.24
C VAL A 324 24.37 -26.54 24.24
N GLY A 325 23.43 -25.90 23.54
CA GLY A 325 23.75 -24.98 22.45
C GLY A 325 24.40 -23.68 22.91
N ASP A 326 23.91 -23.06 23.98
CA ASP A 326 24.49 -21.82 24.49
C ASP A 326 25.98 -22.00 24.88
N PRO A 327 26.38 -23.06 25.62
CA PRO A 327 27.80 -23.32 25.85
C PRO A 327 28.64 -23.55 24.59
N GLN A 328 28.15 -24.29 23.59
CA GLN A 328 28.90 -24.56 22.36
C GLN A 328 29.15 -23.27 21.57
N GLU A 329 28.12 -22.45 21.40
CA GLU A 329 28.20 -21.18 20.68
C GLU A 329 29.10 -20.17 21.41
N VAL A 330 28.81 -19.91 22.69
CA VAL A 330 29.43 -18.78 23.39
C VAL A 330 30.90 -19.05 23.72
N ASN A 331 31.28 -20.30 23.99
CA ASN A 331 32.70 -20.63 24.13
C ASN A 331 33.45 -20.44 22.81
N SER A 332 32.83 -20.75 21.68
CA SER A 332 33.40 -20.51 20.34
C SER A 332 33.57 -19.02 20.05
N ILE A 333 32.61 -18.18 20.44
CA ILE A 333 32.72 -16.71 20.37
C ILE A 333 33.87 -16.24 21.26
N ALA A 334 33.92 -16.69 22.52
CA ALA A 334 34.94 -16.27 23.46
C ALA A 334 36.35 -16.61 22.97
N GLU A 335 36.57 -17.83 22.49
CA GLU A 335 37.87 -18.30 21.99
C GLU A 335 38.42 -17.41 20.87
N PHE A 336 37.57 -16.98 19.94
CA PHE A 336 38.00 -16.19 18.80
C PHE A 336 38.07 -14.69 19.08
N PHE A 337 37.02 -14.11 19.66
CA PHE A 337 36.91 -12.66 19.77
C PHE A 337 37.67 -12.09 20.96
N THR A 338 37.81 -12.83 22.07
CA THR A 338 38.35 -12.27 23.32
C THR A 338 39.87 -12.30 23.40
N LYS A 339 40.52 -12.89 22.40
CA LYS A 339 41.98 -12.90 22.31
C LYS A 339 42.50 -11.47 22.13
N ASP A 340 43.49 -11.10 22.93
CA ASP A 340 44.16 -9.79 22.89
C ASP A 340 43.25 -8.58 23.12
N ARG A 341 42.03 -8.79 23.66
CA ARG A 341 41.12 -7.70 24.04
C ARG A 341 41.44 -7.11 25.42
N THR A 342 41.27 -5.79 25.54
CA THR A 342 41.43 -5.04 26.80
C THR A 342 40.10 -4.71 27.47
N SER A 343 38.98 -4.82 26.75
CA SER A 343 37.62 -4.60 27.25
C SER A 343 36.72 -5.81 26.98
N PRO A 344 35.72 -6.06 27.85
CA PRO A 344 34.76 -7.15 27.63
C PRO A 344 34.03 -7.00 26.30
N LEU A 345 33.86 -8.09 25.56
CA LEU A 345 32.98 -8.11 24.39
C LEU A 345 31.52 -8.15 24.86
N LEU A 346 30.70 -7.25 24.34
CA LEU A 346 29.26 -7.23 24.63
C LEU A 346 28.56 -8.36 23.86
N ILE A 347 27.63 -9.06 24.52
CA ILE A 347 26.86 -10.16 23.91
C ILE A 347 25.39 -10.08 24.32
N GLY A 348 24.49 -10.49 23.42
CA GLY A 348 23.05 -10.59 23.69
C GLY A 348 22.32 -11.48 22.70
N SER A 349 21.02 -11.69 22.94
CA SER A 349 20.12 -12.40 22.02
C SER A 349 18.70 -11.83 22.10
N VAL A 350 18.17 -11.38 20.97
CA VAL A 350 16.79 -10.92 20.79
C VAL A 350 15.78 -12.01 21.14
N LYS A 351 16.17 -13.28 21.05
CA LYS A 351 15.27 -14.40 21.36
C LYS A 351 14.84 -14.41 22.81
N SER A 352 15.63 -13.80 23.70
CA SER A 352 15.22 -13.59 25.10
C SER A 352 14.03 -12.64 25.23
N ASN A 353 13.89 -11.66 24.33
CA ASN A 353 12.80 -10.69 24.34
C ASN A 353 11.53 -11.20 23.65
N MET A 354 11.68 -11.92 22.54
CA MET A 354 10.55 -12.25 21.65
C MET A 354 10.35 -13.74 21.37
N GLY A 355 11.20 -14.61 21.91
CA GLY A 355 11.24 -16.03 21.54
C GLY A 355 11.98 -16.30 20.22
N HIS A 356 12.03 -17.57 19.83
CA HIS A 356 12.75 -18.03 18.64
C HIS A 356 11.81 -18.15 17.44
N SER A 357 11.94 -17.23 16.49
CA SER A 357 11.16 -17.14 15.24
C SER A 357 11.67 -18.01 14.09
N GLU A 358 12.30 -19.14 14.41
CA GLU A 358 12.78 -20.15 13.45
C GLU A 358 13.47 -19.55 12.22
N SER A 359 12.98 -19.76 10.99
CA SER A 359 13.61 -19.26 9.77
C SER A 359 13.74 -17.75 9.70
N ALA A 360 12.93 -16.98 10.43
CA ALA A 360 13.00 -15.52 10.49
C ALA A 360 14.01 -15.00 11.52
N SER A 361 14.54 -15.85 12.40
CA SER A 361 15.33 -15.44 13.57
C SER A 361 16.57 -14.63 13.22
N GLY A 362 17.20 -14.93 12.09
CA GLY A 362 18.33 -14.16 11.59
C GLY A 362 18.00 -12.68 11.38
N LEU A 363 16.88 -12.39 10.71
CA LEU A 363 16.48 -11.01 10.45
C LEU A 363 15.86 -10.35 11.68
N CYS A 364 15.26 -11.10 12.61
CA CYS A 364 14.87 -10.54 13.92
C CYS A 364 16.08 -10.04 14.71
N SER A 365 17.19 -10.79 14.68
CA SER A 365 18.48 -10.36 15.26
C SER A 365 19.01 -9.10 14.54
N LEU A 366 18.91 -9.04 13.20
CA LEU A 366 19.26 -7.81 12.46
C LEU A 366 18.36 -6.62 12.80
N ALA A 367 17.06 -6.83 12.99
CA ALA A 367 16.15 -5.77 13.39
C ALA A 367 16.60 -5.16 14.73
N LYS A 368 16.89 -5.98 15.74
CA LYS A 368 17.45 -5.50 17.02
C LYS A 368 18.78 -4.76 16.83
N VAL A 369 19.67 -5.25 15.97
CA VAL A 369 20.96 -4.59 15.69
C VAL A 369 20.76 -3.23 15.03
N VAL A 370 19.89 -3.12 14.02
CA VAL A 370 19.56 -1.86 13.35
C VAL A 370 18.96 -0.86 14.34
N ILE A 371 18.01 -1.30 15.18
CA ILE A 371 17.45 -0.48 16.26
C ILE A 371 18.56 0.01 17.19
N SER A 372 19.49 -0.89 17.55
CA SER A 372 20.58 -0.54 18.47
C SER A 372 21.53 0.50 17.90
N LEU A 373 21.84 0.37 16.60
CA LEU A 373 22.70 1.29 15.86
C LEU A 373 22.04 2.67 15.72
N GLU A 374 20.78 2.73 15.32
CA GLU A 374 20.06 3.99 15.14
C GLU A 374 19.80 4.73 16.46
N ALA A 375 19.51 4.00 17.54
CA ALA A 375 19.29 4.56 18.86
C ALA A 375 20.60 4.87 19.62
N GLY A 376 21.74 4.37 19.16
CA GLY A 376 23.02 4.45 19.88
C GLY A 376 22.99 3.72 21.22
N LYS A 377 22.15 2.69 21.36
CA LYS A 377 21.93 1.92 22.60
C LYS A 377 21.52 0.49 22.29
N ILE A 378 22.12 -0.50 22.96
CA ILE A 378 21.71 -1.91 22.84
C ILE A 378 20.59 -2.20 23.85
N PRO A 379 19.42 -2.71 23.43
CA PRO A 379 18.35 -3.12 24.33
C PRO A 379 18.74 -4.32 25.22
N GLY A 380 18.24 -4.31 26.45
CA GLY A 380 18.50 -5.35 27.45
C GLY A 380 18.01 -6.75 27.05
N ASN A 381 18.87 -7.74 27.24
CA ASN A 381 18.61 -9.17 27.16
C ASN A 381 17.81 -9.60 28.39
N LEU A 382 16.66 -10.25 28.17
CA LEU A 382 15.79 -10.68 29.27
C LEU A 382 16.23 -12.01 29.87
N HIS A 383 15.68 -12.32 31.05
CA HIS A 383 15.79 -13.61 31.73
C HIS A 383 17.22 -14.07 32.08
N PHE A 384 18.19 -13.15 32.12
CA PHE A 384 19.55 -13.42 32.57
C PHE A 384 19.71 -12.97 34.02
N ALA A 385 19.87 -13.93 34.94
CA ALA A 385 20.02 -13.67 36.37
C ALA A 385 21.35 -14.22 36.92
N ASN A 386 21.73 -15.43 36.52
CA ASN A 386 22.97 -16.07 36.95
C ASN A 386 23.70 -16.67 35.74
N PRO A 387 24.98 -16.30 35.52
CA PRO A 387 25.76 -16.81 34.38
C PRO A 387 25.89 -18.33 34.41
N ASN A 388 25.76 -18.96 33.25
CA ASN A 388 25.94 -20.40 33.10
C ASN A 388 27.41 -20.80 33.35
N PRO A 389 27.71 -21.69 34.32
CA PRO A 389 29.08 -22.08 34.66
C PRO A 389 29.79 -22.87 33.56
N ASN A 390 29.06 -23.39 32.57
CA ASN A 390 29.64 -24.02 31.39
C ASN A 390 30.14 -23.00 30.35
N ILE A 391 30.05 -21.70 30.65
CA ILE A 391 30.53 -20.58 29.83
C ILE A 391 31.48 -19.73 30.70
N PRO A 392 32.75 -20.15 30.88
CA PRO A 392 33.69 -19.48 31.78
C PRO A 392 33.89 -17.99 31.49
N ALA A 393 33.78 -17.59 30.22
CA ALA A 393 33.98 -16.20 29.79
C ALA A 393 32.96 -15.20 30.37
N LEU A 394 31.80 -15.68 30.83
CA LEU A 394 30.80 -14.86 31.54
C LEU A 394 31.13 -14.66 33.02
N LEU A 395 31.91 -15.57 33.60
CA LEU A 395 32.33 -15.53 35.00
C LEU A 395 33.64 -14.75 35.17
N ASP A 396 34.55 -14.89 34.22
CA ASP A 396 35.87 -14.23 34.24
C ASP A 396 35.87 -12.80 33.68
N GLY A 397 34.74 -12.35 33.12
CA GLY A 397 34.52 -10.98 32.65
C GLY A 397 34.97 -10.68 31.22
N ARG A 398 35.46 -11.67 30.46
CA ARG A 398 35.80 -11.49 29.03
C ARG A 398 34.59 -11.20 28.16
N LEU A 399 33.44 -11.76 28.50
CA LEU A 399 32.15 -11.48 27.86
C LEU A 399 31.22 -10.80 28.86
N LYS A 400 30.45 -9.83 28.38
CA LYS A 400 29.44 -9.12 29.18
C LYS A 400 28.08 -9.19 28.50
N VAL A 401 27.14 -9.91 29.12
CA VAL A 401 25.75 -9.92 28.68
C VAL A 401 25.16 -8.54 28.87
N VAL A 402 24.52 -8.00 27.83
CA VAL A 402 23.79 -6.74 27.91
C VAL A 402 22.43 -7.02 28.56
N ASP A 403 22.36 -7.07 29.89
CA ASP A 403 21.14 -7.38 30.68
C ASP A 403 20.25 -6.16 30.96
N LYS A 404 20.75 -4.96 30.64
CA LYS A 404 20.05 -3.67 30.71
C LYS A 404 20.41 -2.84 29.49
N ASN A 405 19.56 -1.86 29.16
CA ASN A 405 19.85 -0.91 28.08
C ASN A 405 21.23 -0.27 28.27
N CYS A 406 22.13 -0.46 27.31
CA CYS A 406 23.52 -0.02 27.37
C CYS A 406 23.82 0.95 26.24
N ASP A 407 24.55 2.03 26.53
CA ASP A 407 25.04 2.94 25.49
C ASP A 407 25.92 2.19 24.49
N PHE A 408 25.81 2.57 23.23
CA PHE A 408 26.48 1.92 22.12
C PHE A 408 26.90 2.94 21.07
N SER A 409 28.21 3.13 20.92
CA SER A 409 28.79 4.08 19.96
C SER A 409 28.61 3.66 18.49
N GLY A 410 28.14 2.43 18.23
CA GLY A 410 28.27 1.76 16.94
C GLY A 410 29.62 1.07 16.80
N GLY A 411 30.04 0.81 15.58
CA GLY A 411 31.23 0.05 15.24
C GLY A 411 30.90 -1.27 14.54
N TYR A 412 31.61 -2.34 14.86
CA TYR A 412 31.42 -3.65 14.24
C TYR A 412 30.49 -4.54 15.07
N VAL A 413 29.49 -5.12 14.42
CA VAL A 413 28.52 -6.03 15.05
C VAL A 413 28.52 -7.36 14.33
N ALA A 414 28.70 -8.45 15.07
CA ALA A 414 28.60 -9.80 14.52
C ALA A 414 27.23 -10.42 14.85
N VAL A 415 26.67 -11.19 13.92
CA VAL A 415 25.35 -11.81 14.07
C VAL A 415 25.40 -13.28 13.69
N ASN A 416 24.90 -14.13 14.59
CA ASN A 416 24.84 -15.59 14.40
C ASN A 416 23.42 -16.08 14.13
N SER A 417 23.29 -17.06 13.24
CA SER A 417 22.09 -17.90 13.20
C SER A 417 22.41 -19.33 12.78
N PHE A 418 21.98 -20.30 13.58
CA PHE A 418 22.33 -21.71 13.43
C PHE A 418 21.06 -22.56 13.34
N GLY A 419 20.92 -23.30 12.23
CA GLY A 419 19.82 -24.24 12.03
C GLY A 419 20.01 -25.50 12.87
N PHE A 420 18.94 -26.06 13.42
CA PHE A 420 19.04 -27.27 14.26
C PHE A 420 19.63 -28.49 13.52
N GLY A 421 19.58 -28.50 12.17
CA GLY A 421 20.24 -29.51 11.33
C GLY A 421 21.75 -29.27 11.09
N GLY A 422 22.34 -28.22 11.69
CA GLY A 422 23.75 -27.88 11.60
C GLY A 422 24.13 -26.91 10.48
N ALA A 423 23.17 -26.23 9.86
CA ALA A 423 23.43 -25.20 8.84
C ALA A 423 23.69 -23.85 9.52
N ASN A 424 24.92 -23.35 9.46
CA ASN A 424 25.35 -22.17 10.21
C ASN A 424 25.55 -20.96 9.31
N ALA A 425 25.15 -19.78 9.77
CA ALA A 425 25.40 -18.50 9.12
C ALA A 425 26.01 -17.50 10.11
N HIS A 426 26.99 -16.73 9.64
CA HIS A 426 27.65 -15.67 10.38
C HIS A 426 27.78 -14.42 9.52
N VAL A 427 27.44 -13.26 10.08
CA VAL A 427 27.42 -11.98 9.37
C VAL A 427 28.15 -10.94 10.19
N LEU A 428 29.02 -10.18 9.55
CA LEU A 428 29.67 -9.00 10.11
C LEU A 428 29.07 -7.73 9.50
N LEU A 429 28.61 -6.83 10.38
CA LEU A 429 28.08 -5.53 10.04
C LEU A 429 28.99 -4.42 10.53
N LYS A 430 28.92 -3.27 9.85
CA LYS A 430 29.57 -2.03 10.27
C LYS A 430 28.56 -0.89 10.31
N SER A 431 28.54 -0.14 11.40
CA SER A 431 27.66 1.02 11.55
C SER A 431 27.93 2.12 10.51
N ASN A 432 26.88 2.80 10.04
CA ASN A 432 27.02 4.02 9.26
C ASN A 432 27.77 5.09 10.07
N PRO A 433 28.93 5.61 9.59
CA PRO A 433 29.74 6.57 10.34
C PRO A 433 29.17 8.00 10.31
N LYS A 434 28.21 8.30 9.43
CA LYS A 434 27.67 9.65 9.28
C LYS A 434 26.79 10.00 10.48
N GLN A 435 27.27 10.95 11.29
CA GLN A 435 26.54 11.48 12.44
C GLN A 435 25.50 12.52 12.03
N LYS A 436 24.46 12.65 12.86
CA LYS A 436 23.42 13.63 12.67
C LYS A 436 23.97 15.04 12.81
N ILE A 437 23.59 15.91 11.88
CA ILE A 437 23.88 17.35 11.93
C ILE A 437 22.57 18.05 12.30
N ASP A 438 22.65 19.13 13.07
CA ASP A 438 21.48 19.93 13.39
C ASP A 438 20.77 20.41 12.10
N PRO A 439 19.42 20.44 12.09
CA PRO A 439 18.67 20.91 10.94
C PRO A 439 19.11 22.31 10.50
N ILE A 440 19.05 22.58 9.20
CA ILE A 440 19.37 23.91 8.68
C ILE A 440 18.22 24.85 9.07
N MET A 441 18.47 25.62 10.13
CA MET A 441 17.55 26.66 10.59
C MET A 441 17.39 27.72 9.49
N ASN A 442 16.22 27.73 8.86
CA ASN A 442 15.77 28.78 7.97
C ASN A 442 14.29 29.09 8.27
N ASP A 443 13.82 30.29 7.94
CA ASP A 443 12.45 30.70 8.28
C ASP A 443 11.40 30.20 7.27
N ILE A 444 11.74 29.23 6.40
CA ILE A 444 10.83 28.66 5.40
C ILE A 444 10.11 27.45 6.03
N PRO A 445 8.78 27.50 6.19
CA PRO A 445 8.01 26.34 6.62
C PRO A 445 8.23 25.15 5.69
N ARG A 446 8.18 23.93 6.23
CA ARG A 446 8.39 22.71 5.47
C ARG A 446 7.07 22.18 4.93
N LEU A 447 6.98 22.07 3.60
CA LEU A 447 5.85 21.45 2.90
C LEU A 447 6.13 19.96 2.80
N ILE A 448 5.23 19.17 3.36
CA ILE A 448 5.21 17.71 3.23
C ILE A 448 4.07 17.35 2.29
N CYS A 449 4.34 16.46 1.34
CA CYS A 449 3.33 15.90 0.44
C CYS A 449 3.50 14.38 0.46
N VAL A 450 2.40 13.67 0.71
CA VAL A 450 2.38 12.21 0.83
C VAL A 450 1.16 11.63 0.12
N SER A 451 1.14 10.33 -0.09
CA SER A 451 0.01 9.61 -0.66
C SER A 451 -0.14 8.26 0.01
N GLY A 452 -1.35 7.68 -0.06
CA GLY A 452 -1.65 6.43 0.62
C GLY A 452 -2.95 5.78 0.15
N ARG A 453 -3.35 4.74 0.88
CA ARG A 453 -4.46 3.85 0.55
C ARG A 453 -5.83 4.39 0.96
N THR A 454 -5.90 5.06 2.09
CA THR A 454 -7.13 5.62 2.66
C THR A 454 -6.92 7.06 3.08
N ASP A 455 -8.01 7.81 3.22
CA ASP A 455 -7.98 9.16 3.79
C ASP A 455 -7.36 9.16 5.21
N GLU A 456 -7.73 8.17 6.03
CA GLU A 456 -7.22 8.01 7.39
C GLU A 456 -5.72 7.75 7.41
N ALA A 457 -5.20 6.84 6.58
CA ALA A 457 -3.77 6.53 6.49
C ALA A 457 -2.94 7.77 6.15
N VAL A 458 -3.40 8.58 5.18
CA VAL A 458 -2.72 9.81 4.78
C VAL A 458 -2.77 10.86 5.90
N ASN A 459 -3.92 11.03 6.56
CA ASN A 459 -4.05 11.94 7.70
C ASN A 459 -3.15 11.52 8.87
N ASN A 460 -3.11 10.23 9.21
CA ASN A 460 -2.28 9.68 10.27
C ASN A 460 -0.79 9.84 9.94
N MET A 461 -0.38 9.57 8.71
CA MET A 461 0.99 9.81 8.24
C MET A 461 1.40 11.28 8.40
N LEU A 462 0.59 12.22 7.90
CA LEU A 462 0.86 13.66 8.03
C LEU A 462 0.92 14.10 9.50
N LYS A 463 0.02 13.56 10.34
CA LYS A 463 -0.02 13.83 11.78
C LYS A 463 1.25 13.34 12.48
N LYS A 464 1.65 12.08 12.25
CA LYS A 464 2.90 11.50 12.80
C LYS A 464 4.13 12.28 12.36
N ILE A 465 4.20 12.67 11.07
CA ILE A 465 5.28 13.54 10.56
C ILE A 465 5.30 14.89 11.28
N SER A 466 4.14 15.52 11.51
CA SER A 466 4.06 16.81 12.21
C SER A 466 4.46 16.75 13.69
N GLN A 467 4.37 15.57 14.31
CA GLN A 467 4.77 15.31 15.69
C GLN A 467 6.25 14.92 15.82
N THR A 468 6.88 14.53 14.71
CA THR A 468 8.31 14.20 14.66
C THR A 468 9.12 15.50 14.64
N PRO A 469 10.20 15.62 15.44
CA PRO A 469 11.10 16.77 15.37
C PRO A 469 11.57 17.01 13.93
N LEU A 470 11.65 18.28 13.52
CA LEU A 470 12.01 18.62 12.15
C LEU A 470 13.42 18.09 11.83
N ASP A 471 13.50 17.31 10.77
CA ASP A 471 14.71 16.67 10.28
C ASP A 471 14.76 16.77 8.75
N ASP A 472 15.69 17.58 8.23
CA ASP A 472 15.80 17.84 6.79
C ASP A 472 16.12 16.57 6.00
N GLU A 473 16.88 15.63 6.57
CA GLU A 473 17.22 14.37 5.90
C GLU A 473 16.02 13.44 5.79
N PHE A 474 15.22 13.35 6.87
CA PHE A 474 13.95 12.61 6.86
C PHE A 474 12.97 13.21 5.84
N VAL A 475 12.82 14.53 5.85
CA VAL A 475 11.93 15.23 4.90
C VAL A 475 12.37 15.01 3.46
N ALA A 476 13.68 15.00 3.18
CA ALA A 476 14.20 14.71 1.84
C ALA A 476 13.86 13.28 1.37
N LEU A 477 13.94 12.29 2.24
CA LEU A 477 13.52 10.92 1.93
C LEU A 477 12.02 10.86 1.59
N VAL A 478 11.17 11.50 2.41
CA VAL A 478 9.71 11.58 2.16
C VAL A 478 9.41 12.26 0.81
N HIS A 479 10.11 13.37 0.50
CA HIS A 479 9.97 14.04 -0.79
C HIS A 479 10.39 13.17 -1.96
N ASP A 480 11.46 12.40 -1.81
CA ASP A 480 11.96 11.53 -2.85
C ASP A 480 11.02 10.32 -3.11
N ILE A 481 10.41 9.74 -2.07
CA ILE A 481 9.39 8.67 -2.22
C ILE A 481 8.20 9.17 -3.02
N HIS A 482 7.70 10.36 -2.69
CA HIS A 482 6.50 10.94 -3.29
C HIS A 482 6.78 11.90 -4.47
N ALA A 483 8.01 11.90 -5.00
CA ALA A 483 8.36 12.69 -6.17
C ALA A 483 7.65 12.20 -7.45
N ASN A 484 7.33 10.91 -7.49
CA ASN A 484 6.55 10.26 -8.52
C ASN A 484 5.24 9.70 -7.94
N ASN A 485 4.29 9.38 -8.82
CA ASN A 485 3.08 8.67 -8.40
C ASN A 485 3.47 7.30 -7.84
N ILE A 486 2.64 6.79 -6.92
CA ILE A 486 2.71 5.39 -6.49
C ILE A 486 1.41 4.73 -6.95
N ASN A 487 1.54 3.69 -7.77
CA ASN A 487 0.41 2.93 -8.28
C ASN A 487 -0.41 2.34 -7.13
N GLY A 488 -1.74 2.43 -7.24
CA GLY A 488 -2.65 2.01 -6.19
C GLY A 488 -2.89 3.07 -5.10
N HIS A 489 -2.14 4.17 -5.01
CA HIS A 489 -2.51 5.24 -4.06
C HIS A 489 -3.73 6.03 -4.54
N GLY A 490 -4.84 5.90 -3.82
CA GLY A 490 -6.10 6.59 -4.11
C GLY A 490 -6.25 7.94 -3.41
N PHE A 491 -5.39 8.24 -2.43
CA PHE A 491 -5.45 9.47 -1.65
C PHE A 491 -4.11 10.20 -1.65
N ARG A 492 -4.17 11.53 -1.68
CA ARG A 492 -3.02 12.43 -1.54
C ARG A 492 -3.29 13.42 -0.43
N GLY A 493 -2.23 13.84 0.25
CA GLY A 493 -2.33 14.90 1.23
C GLY A 493 -1.06 15.72 1.32
N TYR A 494 -1.21 16.93 1.85
CA TYR A 494 -0.08 17.79 2.16
C TYR A 494 -0.24 18.43 3.54
N SER A 495 0.89 18.81 4.14
CA SER A 495 0.93 19.64 5.35
C SER A 495 2.02 20.70 5.29
N VAL A 496 1.76 21.87 5.84
CA VAL A 496 2.75 22.93 6.05
C VAL A 496 3.15 22.95 7.53
N LEU A 497 4.30 22.35 7.83
CA LEU A 497 4.81 22.22 9.19
C LEU A 497 5.08 23.60 9.81
N GLY A 498 4.74 23.77 11.09
CA GLY A 498 4.86 25.04 11.83
C GLY A 498 3.65 25.99 11.69
N LYS A 499 2.64 25.65 10.89
CA LYS A 499 1.41 26.46 10.71
C LYS A 499 0.10 25.67 10.88
N SER A 500 0.17 24.37 11.19
CA SER A 500 -0.97 23.47 11.38
C SER A 500 -1.97 23.46 10.21
N ILE A 501 -1.46 23.58 8.97
CA ILE A 501 -2.26 23.46 7.75
C ILE A 501 -2.10 22.04 7.21
N SER A 502 -3.20 21.34 6.96
CA SER A 502 -3.22 20.01 6.36
C SER A 502 -4.47 19.85 5.49
N GLU A 503 -4.36 19.16 4.36
CA GLU A 503 -5.48 18.84 3.48
C GLU A 503 -5.24 17.50 2.79
N VAL A 504 -6.25 16.62 2.83
CA VAL A 504 -6.26 15.31 2.18
C VAL A 504 -7.36 15.27 1.15
N THR A 505 -7.13 14.58 0.04
CA THR A 505 -8.06 14.51 -1.08
C THR A 505 -7.98 13.14 -1.73
N GLU A 506 -9.15 12.57 -2.08
CA GLU A 506 -9.22 11.41 -2.96
C GLU A 506 -8.82 11.84 -4.38
N VAL A 507 -7.90 11.11 -5.00
CA VAL A 507 -7.33 11.48 -6.29
C VAL A 507 -7.47 10.33 -7.27
N ARG A 508 -8.12 10.60 -8.40
CA ARG A 508 -8.01 9.80 -9.60
C ARG A 508 -6.95 10.40 -10.49
N ILE A 509 -5.81 9.73 -10.56
CA ILE A 509 -4.64 10.20 -11.31
C ILE A 509 -5.04 10.32 -12.79
N SER A 510 -5.15 11.55 -13.25
CA SER A 510 -5.38 11.92 -14.64
C SER A 510 -4.55 13.14 -14.95
N LYS A 511 -4.02 13.23 -16.17
CA LYS A 511 -3.23 14.39 -16.58
C LYS A 511 -4.20 15.55 -16.80
N ARG A 512 -4.08 16.59 -15.95
CA ARG A 512 -4.87 17.82 -16.05
C ARG A 512 -4.04 18.93 -16.70
N PRO A 513 -4.57 19.69 -17.67
CA PRO A 513 -3.86 20.80 -18.26
C PRO A 513 -3.55 21.90 -17.23
N VAL A 514 -2.32 22.41 -17.20
CA VAL A 514 -1.90 23.49 -16.31
C VAL A 514 -2.01 24.84 -17.02
N TRP A 515 -2.73 25.79 -16.42
CA TRP A 515 -2.95 27.12 -17.00
C TRP A 515 -2.44 28.24 -16.10
N PHE A 516 -1.60 29.13 -16.63
CA PHE A 516 -1.16 30.32 -15.88
C PHE A 516 -2.00 31.54 -16.25
N ILE A 517 -2.51 32.24 -15.25
CA ILE A 517 -3.32 33.44 -15.41
C ILE A 517 -2.58 34.63 -14.78
N PHE A 518 -2.17 35.60 -15.60
CA PHE A 518 -1.38 36.74 -15.12
C PHE A 518 -2.28 37.95 -14.82
N SER A 519 -2.47 38.29 -13.55
CA SER A 519 -3.30 39.42 -13.16
C SER A 519 -2.63 40.77 -13.43
N GLY A 520 -3.43 41.79 -13.72
CA GLY A 520 -2.94 43.12 -14.04
C GLY A 520 -2.79 44.06 -12.84
N MET A 521 -2.92 45.36 -13.14
CA MET A 521 -2.94 46.46 -12.16
C MET A 521 -3.99 46.26 -11.06
N GLY A 522 -3.64 46.64 -9.84
CA GLY A 522 -4.47 46.48 -8.62
C GLY A 522 -4.06 45.28 -7.76
N SER A 523 -3.17 44.42 -8.27
CA SER A 523 -2.62 43.27 -7.55
C SER A 523 -1.43 43.60 -6.65
N GLN A 524 -0.78 44.75 -6.84
CA GLN A 524 0.28 45.26 -5.97
C GLN A 524 -0.27 45.68 -4.59
N TRP A 525 0.60 45.66 -3.57
CA TRP A 525 0.29 46.08 -2.20
C TRP A 525 1.57 46.25 -1.37
N ALA A 526 1.49 47.03 -0.30
CA ALA A 526 2.60 47.28 0.62
C ALA A 526 3.10 46.01 1.34
N GLY A 527 4.40 45.73 1.24
CA GLY A 527 5.05 44.57 1.87
C GLY A 527 4.96 43.26 1.07
N MET A 528 4.62 43.31 -0.22
CA MET A 528 4.41 42.11 -1.05
C MET A 528 5.63 41.18 -1.19
N LEU A 529 6.85 41.68 -0.94
CA LEU A 529 8.09 40.90 -1.01
C LEU A 529 8.43 40.12 0.27
N GLU A 530 7.80 40.48 1.38
CA GLU A 530 8.19 40.00 2.71
C GLU A 530 8.09 38.47 2.81
N GLY A 531 9.19 37.84 3.25
CA GLY A 531 9.34 36.38 3.34
C GLY A 531 9.78 35.68 2.04
N PHE A 532 9.42 36.17 0.85
CA PHE A 532 9.69 35.44 -0.40
C PHE A 532 11.17 35.37 -0.80
N LEU A 533 12.00 36.32 -0.36
CA LEU A 533 13.45 36.34 -0.65
C LEU A 533 14.22 35.15 -0.04
N GLN A 534 13.59 34.39 0.86
CA GLN A 534 14.18 33.15 1.39
C GLN A 534 14.14 32.01 0.37
N LEU A 535 13.20 32.05 -0.57
CA LEU A 535 13.08 31.08 -1.65
C LEU A 535 14.11 31.39 -2.74
N LYS A 536 15.20 30.63 -2.80
CA LYS A 536 16.34 30.89 -3.70
C LYS A 536 15.94 31.15 -5.17
N PRO A 537 15.05 30.36 -5.82
CA PRO A 537 14.65 30.61 -7.20
C PRO A 537 13.98 31.99 -7.37
N PHE A 538 13.10 32.34 -6.42
CA PHE A 538 12.38 33.60 -6.41
C PHE A 538 13.34 34.79 -6.17
N ALA A 539 14.20 34.70 -5.17
CA ALA A 539 15.18 35.75 -4.84
C ALA A 539 16.14 36.03 -6.00
N LYS A 540 16.60 34.98 -6.69
CA LYS A 540 17.45 35.11 -7.88
C LYS A 540 16.78 35.93 -8.99
N ALA A 541 15.49 35.73 -9.22
CA ALA A 541 14.73 36.48 -10.22
C ALA A 541 14.56 37.96 -9.82
N ILE A 542 14.19 38.22 -8.56
CA ILE A 542 14.04 39.59 -8.04
C ILE A 542 15.37 40.36 -8.08
N HIS A 543 16.48 39.75 -7.66
CA HIS A 543 17.79 40.41 -7.70
C HIS A 543 18.24 40.72 -9.12
N LYS A 544 17.98 39.82 -10.08
CA LYS A 544 18.24 40.09 -11.50
C LYS A 544 17.39 41.26 -12.01
N ALA A 545 16.09 41.27 -11.71
CA ALA A 545 15.19 42.35 -12.10
C ALA A 545 15.62 43.70 -11.50
N ALA A 546 16.06 43.70 -10.24
CA ALA A 546 16.58 44.89 -9.57
C ALA A 546 17.87 45.40 -10.23
N ALA A 547 18.80 44.50 -10.56
CA ALA A 547 20.05 44.86 -11.23
C ALA A 547 19.83 45.48 -12.62
N ILE A 548 18.80 45.04 -13.35
CA ILE A 548 18.42 45.62 -14.65
C ILE A 548 17.89 47.05 -14.50
N LEU A 549 17.14 47.32 -13.44
CA LEU A 549 16.49 48.62 -13.20
C LEU A 549 17.39 49.63 -12.47
N GLN A 550 18.43 49.16 -11.77
CA GLN A 550 19.34 50.01 -11.00
C GLN A 550 20.05 51.09 -11.87
N PRO A 551 20.54 50.81 -13.10
CA PRO A 551 21.07 51.83 -14.01
C PRO A 551 20.05 52.88 -14.46
N LYS A 552 18.75 52.63 -14.28
CA LYS A 552 17.65 53.57 -14.55
C LYS A 552 17.25 54.38 -13.31
N GLY A 553 18.02 54.26 -12.22
CA GLY A 553 17.77 54.96 -10.96
C GLY A 553 16.57 54.44 -10.17
N PHE A 554 16.10 53.22 -10.46
CA PHE A 554 14.93 52.64 -9.81
C PHE A 554 15.34 51.58 -8.77
N ASP A 555 15.01 51.82 -7.50
CA ASP A 555 15.21 50.85 -6.42
C ASP A 555 14.02 49.89 -6.31
N LEU A 556 14.10 48.78 -7.06
CA LEU A 556 13.05 47.75 -7.08
C LEU A 556 12.89 47.06 -5.72
N ILE A 557 13.98 46.72 -5.03
CA ILE A 557 13.91 45.97 -3.77
C ILE A 557 13.31 46.86 -2.68
N GLY A 558 13.74 48.12 -2.60
CA GLY A 558 13.15 49.09 -1.67
C GLY A 558 11.66 49.32 -1.95
N THR A 559 11.28 49.46 -3.22
CA THR A 559 9.87 49.63 -3.63
C THR A 559 9.02 48.43 -3.24
N LEU A 560 9.46 47.22 -3.57
CA LEU A 560 8.76 45.96 -3.26
C LEU A 560 8.66 45.68 -1.75
N SER A 561 9.62 46.18 -0.97
CA SER A 561 9.66 46.05 0.50
C SER A 561 8.93 47.17 1.23
N SER A 562 8.44 48.19 0.51
CA SER A 562 7.79 49.35 1.12
C SER A 562 6.53 48.93 1.88
N LYS A 563 6.40 49.44 3.11
CA LYS A 563 5.22 49.25 3.97
C LYS A 563 4.20 50.39 3.82
N ASP A 564 4.50 51.37 2.97
CA ASP A 564 3.60 52.50 2.69
C ASP A 564 2.82 52.24 1.40
N GLU A 565 1.50 52.13 1.51
CA GLU A 565 0.60 51.95 0.36
C GLU A 565 0.67 53.11 -0.64
N SER A 566 1.04 54.32 -0.19
CA SER A 566 1.19 55.48 -1.07
C SER A 566 2.27 55.28 -2.14
N THR A 567 3.25 54.39 -1.86
CA THR A 567 4.29 53.97 -2.81
C THR A 567 3.69 53.48 -4.14
N PHE A 568 2.53 52.83 -4.09
CA PHE A 568 1.88 52.25 -5.27
C PHE A 568 0.86 53.17 -5.93
N GLU A 569 0.70 54.40 -5.46
CA GLU A 569 -0.05 55.42 -6.21
C GLU A 569 0.67 55.79 -7.51
N ASN A 570 2.00 55.67 -7.55
CA ASN A 570 2.80 55.82 -8.75
C ASN A 570 2.62 54.60 -9.69
N PRO A 571 2.11 54.79 -10.94
CA PRO A 571 1.99 53.74 -11.95
C PRO A 571 3.28 52.98 -12.24
N LEU A 572 4.43 53.66 -12.21
CA LEU A 572 5.75 53.06 -12.45
C LEU A 572 6.07 52.02 -11.39
N ASN A 573 5.89 52.39 -10.12
CA ASN A 573 6.12 51.51 -8.98
C ASN A 573 5.20 50.30 -9.05
N SER A 574 3.92 50.52 -9.35
CA SER A 574 2.93 49.45 -9.50
C SER A 574 3.27 48.48 -10.63
N ALA A 575 3.50 48.96 -11.85
CA ALA A 575 3.77 48.10 -13.00
C ALA A 575 5.03 47.26 -12.82
N LEU A 576 6.14 47.88 -12.39
CA LEU A 576 7.41 47.17 -12.19
C LEU A 576 7.33 46.15 -11.07
N SER A 577 6.60 46.47 -10.00
CA SER A 577 6.41 45.54 -8.89
C SER A 577 5.61 44.30 -9.30
N ILE A 578 4.51 44.49 -10.04
CA ILE A 578 3.68 43.38 -10.53
C ILE A 578 4.50 42.46 -11.42
N ILE A 579 5.18 43.03 -12.43
CA ILE A 579 5.96 42.24 -13.39
C ILE A 579 7.13 41.52 -12.71
N ALA A 580 7.86 42.19 -11.81
CA ALA A 580 8.94 41.54 -11.08
C ALA A 580 8.47 40.35 -10.24
N MET A 581 7.35 40.51 -9.52
CA MET A 581 6.75 39.42 -8.75
C MET A 581 6.25 38.28 -9.66
N GLN A 582 5.61 38.60 -10.79
CA GLN A 582 5.14 37.58 -11.73
C GLN A 582 6.28 36.77 -12.34
N VAL A 583 7.35 37.43 -12.78
CA VAL A 583 8.57 36.76 -13.28
C VAL A 583 9.16 35.85 -12.21
N ALA A 584 9.27 36.32 -10.97
CA ALA A 584 9.83 35.54 -9.87
C ALA A 584 8.97 34.33 -9.49
N LEU A 585 7.63 34.45 -9.54
CA LEU A 585 6.70 33.33 -9.34
C LEU A 585 6.78 32.31 -10.49
N VAL A 586 6.91 32.76 -11.74
CA VAL A 586 7.13 31.86 -12.90
C VAL A 586 8.43 31.08 -12.73
N ASP A 587 9.53 31.74 -12.38
CA ASP A 587 10.81 31.08 -12.15
C ASP A 587 10.75 30.08 -10.99
N LEU A 588 10.01 30.42 -9.93
CA LEU A 588 9.75 29.50 -8.82
C LEU A 588 8.98 28.27 -9.28
N LEU A 589 7.84 28.42 -9.96
CA LEU A 589 7.06 27.28 -10.46
C LEU A 589 7.87 26.41 -11.44
N LYS A 590 8.63 27.04 -12.32
CA LYS A 590 9.53 26.34 -13.25
C LYS A 590 10.59 25.54 -12.50
N SER A 591 11.15 26.08 -11.42
CA SER A 591 12.09 25.34 -10.56
C SER A 591 11.45 24.10 -9.91
N LEU A 592 10.14 24.11 -9.70
CA LEU A 592 9.37 22.97 -9.22
C LEU A 592 8.94 22.00 -10.33
N GLY A 593 9.31 22.27 -11.60
CA GLY A 593 8.87 21.48 -12.74
C GLY A 593 7.41 21.71 -13.15
N ILE A 594 6.79 22.80 -12.67
CA ILE A 594 5.44 23.19 -13.06
C ILE A 594 5.56 24.16 -14.24
N GLU A 595 5.17 23.70 -15.42
CA GLU A 595 5.09 24.49 -16.65
C GLU A 595 3.65 24.54 -17.17
N PRO A 596 3.23 25.65 -17.81
CA PRO A 596 1.88 25.77 -18.33
C PRO A 596 1.72 25.09 -19.71
N ASP A 597 0.60 24.39 -19.87
CA ASP A 597 0.08 23.93 -21.15
C ASP A 597 -0.61 25.08 -21.92
N GLY A 598 -1.16 26.06 -21.19
CA GLY A 598 -1.74 27.29 -21.75
C GLY A 598 -1.62 28.46 -20.76
N PHE A 599 -1.66 29.69 -21.26
CA PHE A 599 -1.63 30.87 -20.37
C PHE A 599 -2.18 32.11 -21.05
N LEU A 600 -2.66 33.03 -20.22
CA LEU A 600 -3.24 34.30 -20.64
C LEU A 600 -3.00 35.37 -19.59
N GLY A 601 -2.97 36.63 -20.03
CA GLY A 601 -2.70 37.77 -19.16
C GLY A 601 -3.83 38.78 -19.19
N HIS A 602 -4.10 39.42 -18.06
CA HIS A 602 -5.03 40.53 -17.95
C HIS A 602 -4.25 41.84 -18.06
N SER A 603 -4.48 42.61 -19.13
CA SER A 603 -3.84 43.93 -19.34
C SER A 603 -2.31 43.82 -19.30
N VAL A 604 -1.64 44.53 -18.38
CA VAL A 604 -0.19 44.53 -18.17
C VAL A 604 0.40 43.13 -17.92
N GLY A 605 -0.40 42.17 -17.44
CA GLY A 605 0.00 40.77 -17.26
C GLY A 605 0.43 40.07 -18.57
N GLU A 606 0.05 40.59 -19.74
CA GLU A 606 0.54 40.06 -21.03
C GLU A 606 2.06 40.26 -21.23
N ILE A 607 2.69 41.19 -20.50
CA ILE A 607 4.16 41.32 -20.50
C ILE A 607 4.80 40.07 -19.86
N ALA A 608 4.23 39.58 -18.76
CA ALA A 608 4.69 38.35 -18.13
C ALA A 608 4.35 37.10 -18.99
N CYS A 609 3.26 37.13 -19.77
CA CYS A 609 2.99 36.08 -20.76
C CYS A 609 4.10 35.96 -21.80
N ALA A 610 4.62 37.08 -22.32
CA ALA A 610 5.75 37.06 -23.24
C ALA A 610 7.03 36.46 -22.62
N TYR A 611 7.25 36.68 -21.32
CA TYR A 611 8.34 36.01 -20.58
C TYR A 611 8.10 34.50 -20.47
N THR A 612 6.91 34.08 -20.07
CA THR A 612 6.53 32.66 -19.92
C THR A 612 6.55 31.91 -21.25
N ASP A 613 6.24 32.58 -22.35
CA ASP A 613 6.33 32.01 -23.71
C ASP A 613 7.79 31.81 -24.17
N GLY A 614 8.77 32.40 -23.48
CA GLY A 614 10.16 32.48 -23.91
C GLY A 614 10.40 33.52 -25.01
N ALA A 615 9.38 34.31 -25.33
CA ALA A 615 9.49 35.40 -26.29
C ALA A 615 10.39 36.53 -25.72
N PHE A 616 10.31 36.80 -24.42
CA PHE A 616 11.17 37.75 -23.71
C PHE A 616 12.20 37.11 -22.78
N THR A 617 13.37 37.74 -22.70
CA THR A 617 14.28 37.58 -21.57
C THR A 617 13.79 38.39 -20.36
N ILE A 618 14.31 38.11 -19.16
CA ILE A 618 14.01 38.93 -17.97
C ILE A 618 14.39 40.40 -18.17
N GLU A 619 15.50 40.67 -18.88
CA GLU A 619 15.94 42.02 -19.22
C GLU A 619 14.91 42.74 -20.09
N GLN A 620 14.48 42.11 -21.19
CA GLN A 620 13.43 42.67 -22.06
C GLN A 620 12.13 42.89 -21.28
N THR A 621 11.73 41.92 -20.46
CA THR A 621 10.49 41.98 -19.67
C THR A 621 10.48 43.19 -18.72
N MET A 622 11.54 43.36 -17.93
CA MET A 622 11.62 44.49 -16.98
C MET A 622 11.77 45.83 -17.70
N MET A 623 12.59 45.89 -18.75
CA MET A 623 12.79 47.13 -19.49
C MET A 623 11.56 47.58 -20.27
N ILE A 624 10.80 46.65 -20.86
CA ILE A 624 9.54 46.96 -21.56
C ILE A 624 8.48 47.41 -20.56
N SER A 625 8.41 46.79 -19.38
CA SER A 625 7.53 47.28 -18.31
C SER A 625 7.91 48.70 -17.86
N TYR A 626 9.22 48.98 -17.70
CA TYR A 626 9.72 50.31 -17.36
C TYR A 626 9.33 51.33 -18.43
N ILE A 627 9.65 51.05 -19.70
CA ILE A 627 9.36 51.92 -20.84
C ILE A 627 7.86 52.16 -21.00
N ARG A 628 7.03 51.12 -20.83
CA ARG A 628 5.58 51.26 -20.91
C ARG A 628 5.07 52.23 -19.86
N ALA A 629 5.50 52.08 -18.61
CA ALA A 629 5.06 52.95 -17.53
C ALA A 629 5.59 54.38 -17.66
N THR A 630 6.88 54.58 -18.01
CA THR A 630 7.44 55.93 -18.18
C THR A 630 6.87 56.63 -19.41
N SER A 631 6.64 55.93 -20.52
CA SER A 631 6.02 56.52 -21.70
C SER A 631 4.63 57.06 -21.40
N ILE A 632 3.87 56.38 -20.53
CA ILE A 632 2.55 56.82 -20.08
C ILE A 632 2.67 58.03 -19.13
N LEU A 633 3.58 57.99 -18.16
CA LEU A 633 3.77 59.08 -17.18
C LEU A 633 4.33 60.37 -17.77
N GLU A 634 5.19 60.25 -18.78
CA GLU A 634 5.86 61.39 -19.43
C GLU A 634 5.05 61.95 -20.60
N SER A 635 3.88 61.37 -20.88
CA SER A 635 2.93 61.87 -21.87
C SER A 635 1.90 62.78 -21.21
N ASN A 636 1.48 63.84 -21.92
CA ASN A 636 0.51 64.79 -21.39
C ASN A 636 -0.93 64.26 -21.55
N LEU A 637 -1.28 63.29 -20.72
CA LEU A 637 -2.56 62.57 -20.81
C LEU A 637 -3.68 63.30 -20.06
N VAL A 638 -4.90 63.17 -20.58
CA VAL A 638 -6.10 63.64 -19.87
C VAL A 638 -6.32 62.77 -18.63
N LYS A 639 -6.57 63.42 -17.48
CA LYS A 639 -6.87 62.72 -16.23
C LYS A 639 -8.11 61.82 -16.43
N GLY A 640 -7.94 60.53 -16.15
CA GLY A 640 -8.94 59.49 -16.33
C GLY A 640 -9.35 58.82 -15.03
N SER A 641 -10.35 57.94 -15.12
CA SER A 641 -10.77 57.04 -14.05
C SER A 641 -11.31 55.74 -14.65
N MET A 642 -11.35 54.69 -13.84
CA MET A 642 -11.90 53.39 -14.21
C MET A 642 -12.82 52.88 -13.10
N ALA A 643 -13.82 52.07 -13.45
CA ALA A 643 -14.71 51.43 -12.49
C ALA A 643 -15.13 50.03 -12.95
N ALA A 644 -15.27 49.09 -12.02
CA ALA A 644 -15.87 47.79 -12.29
C ALA A 644 -17.40 47.88 -12.15
N VAL A 645 -18.14 47.32 -13.10
CA VAL A 645 -19.61 47.37 -13.20
C VAL A 645 -20.13 45.94 -13.38
N GLY A 646 -21.20 45.61 -12.64
CA GLY A 646 -21.87 44.31 -12.65
C GLY A 646 -22.91 44.20 -13.74
N LEU A 647 -22.50 44.27 -15.00
CA LEU A 647 -23.34 44.16 -16.20
C LEU A 647 -22.63 43.28 -17.23
N SER A 648 -23.38 42.74 -18.18
CA SER A 648 -22.77 42.09 -19.34
C SER A 648 -22.06 43.10 -20.26
N TRP A 649 -21.19 42.61 -21.14
CA TRP A 649 -20.46 43.44 -22.11
C TRP A 649 -21.39 44.28 -22.98
N GLU A 650 -22.45 43.67 -23.51
CA GLU A 650 -23.40 44.34 -24.39
C GLU A 650 -24.30 45.32 -23.64
N GLU A 651 -24.80 44.95 -22.45
CA GLU A 651 -25.59 45.88 -21.61
C GLU A 651 -24.76 47.09 -21.16
N THR A 652 -23.48 46.86 -20.85
CA THR A 652 -22.55 47.94 -20.50
C THR A 652 -22.45 48.90 -21.68
N LYS A 653 -22.05 48.42 -22.86
CA LYS A 653 -21.91 49.26 -24.06
C LYS A 653 -23.18 50.04 -24.40
N ALA A 654 -24.36 49.44 -24.25
CA ALA A 654 -25.62 50.09 -24.52
C ALA A 654 -25.96 51.23 -23.53
N LYS A 655 -25.44 51.18 -22.30
CA LYS A 655 -25.70 52.16 -21.24
C LYS A 655 -24.61 53.24 -21.10
N LEU A 656 -23.46 53.07 -21.74
CA LEU A 656 -22.31 53.97 -21.57
C LEU A 656 -22.53 55.36 -22.20
N PRO A 657 -22.18 56.45 -21.50
CA PRO A 657 -21.99 57.76 -22.10
C PRO A 657 -20.88 57.77 -23.17
N GLU A 658 -20.92 58.72 -24.12
CA GLU A 658 -19.95 58.81 -25.24
C GLU A 658 -18.47 58.96 -24.81
N ASP A 659 -18.23 59.44 -23.60
CA ASP A 659 -16.90 59.72 -23.05
C ASP A 659 -16.37 58.60 -22.13
N ILE A 660 -17.09 57.48 -22.02
CA ILE A 660 -16.73 56.27 -21.28
C ILE A 660 -16.70 55.06 -22.21
N PHE A 661 -15.70 54.19 -22.05
CA PHE A 661 -15.48 53.01 -22.85
C PHE A 661 -15.53 51.74 -21.99
N ALA A 662 -16.04 50.65 -22.57
CA ALA A 662 -15.87 49.32 -21.98
C ALA A 662 -14.43 48.86 -22.24
N ALA A 663 -13.66 48.68 -21.17
CA ALA A 663 -12.21 48.50 -21.21
C ALA A 663 -11.77 47.06 -20.91
N CYS A 664 -12.39 46.38 -19.95
CA CYS A 664 -12.05 44.99 -19.62
C CYS A 664 -13.31 44.14 -19.50
N HIS A 665 -13.42 43.07 -20.29
CA HIS A 665 -14.49 42.07 -20.17
C HIS A 665 -14.01 40.97 -19.23
N ASN A 666 -14.35 41.05 -17.93
CA ASN A 666 -13.77 40.18 -16.90
C ASN A 666 -14.57 38.87 -16.73
N SER A 667 -15.91 38.97 -16.71
CA SER A 667 -16.83 37.83 -16.69
C SER A 667 -18.10 38.18 -17.47
N VAL A 668 -18.97 37.19 -17.65
CA VAL A 668 -20.30 37.33 -18.29
C VAL A 668 -21.12 38.53 -17.76
N ASP A 669 -20.88 38.92 -16.50
CA ASP A 669 -21.59 39.95 -15.75
C ASP A 669 -20.63 40.93 -15.05
N SER A 670 -19.38 41.05 -15.52
CA SER A 670 -18.41 41.97 -14.92
C SER A 670 -17.55 42.65 -15.97
N VAL A 671 -17.72 43.97 -16.08
CA VAL A 671 -17.00 44.80 -17.04
C VAL A 671 -16.33 45.96 -16.33
N THR A 672 -15.06 46.21 -16.65
CA THR A 672 -14.39 47.44 -16.22
C THR A 672 -14.58 48.50 -17.29
N ILE A 673 -15.11 49.66 -16.90
CA ILE A 673 -15.29 50.85 -17.73
C ILE A 673 -14.14 51.83 -17.50
N SER A 674 -13.84 52.65 -18.51
CA SER A 674 -12.71 53.58 -18.52
C SER A 674 -13.09 54.90 -19.19
N GLY A 675 -12.86 56.04 -18.54
CA GLY A 675 -13.29 57.33 -19.07
C GLY A 675 -12.91 58.54 -18.21
N LEU A 676 -13.61 59.65 -18.40
CA LEU A 676 -13.38 60.87 -17.63
C LEU A 676 -13.86 60.70 -16.17
N PRO A 677 -13.13 61.21 -15.16
CA PRO A 677 -13.43 60.98 -13.75
C PRO A 677 -14.86 61.37 -13.33
N LYS A 678 -15.33 62.53 -13.81
CA LYS A 678 -16.67 63.04 -13.48
C LYS A 678 -17.75 62.09 -14.03
N SER A 679 -17.64 61.73 -15.31
CA SER A 679 -18.60 60.88 -16.00
C SER A 679 -18.61 59.46 -15.44
N VAL A 680 -17.44 58.90 -15.13
CA VAL A 680 -17.31 57.60 -14.45
C VAL A 680 -17.99 57.63 -13.09
N SER A 681 -17.75 58.66 -12.28
CA SER A 681 -18.36 58.77 -10.94
C SER A 681 -19.88 58.94 -11.00
N GLU A 682 -20.39 59.73 -11.95
CA GLU A 682 -21.83 59.89 -12.20
C GLU A 682 -22.46 58.57 -12.66
N PHE A 683 -21.82 57.83 -13.57
CA PHE A 683 -22.29 56.52 -14.02
C PHE A 683 -22.29 55.49 -12.88
N VAL A 684 -21.24 55.47 -12.04
CA VAL A 684 -21.18 54.61 -10.85
C VAL A 684 -22.33 54.91 -9.89
N LYS A 685 -22.64 56.19 -9.64
CA LYS A 685 -23.78 56.59 -8.80
C LYS A 685 -25.11 56.14 -9.42
N LYS A 686 -25.28 56.30 -10.73
CA LYS A 686 -26.47 55.84 -11.47
C LYS A 686 -26.65 54.32 -11.34
N CYS A 687 -25.61 53.53 -11.60
CA CYS A 687 -25.66 52.08 -11.43
C CYS A 687 -26.04 51.68 -10.01
N LYS A 688 -25.43 52.30 -8.99
CA LYS A 688 -25.77 52.02 -7.58
C LYS A 688 -27.23 52.35 -7.26
N ALA A 689 -27.77 53.42 -7.81
CA ALA A 689 -29.18 53.78 -7.64
C ALA A 689 -30.13 52.78 -8.33
N GLU A 690 -29.69 52.14 -9.41
CA GLU A 690 -30.40 51.06 -10.12
C GLU A 690 -30.18 49.67 -9.46
N GLY A 691 -29.47 49.58 -8.33
CA GLY A 691 -29.16 48.32 -7.66
C GLY A 691 -28.08 47.48 -8.35
N ILE A 692 -27.37 48.05 -9.34
CA ILE A 692 -26.29 47.40 -10.09
C ILE A 692 -24.96 47.61 -9.35
N PHE A 693 -24.15 46.55 -9.23
CA PHE A 693 -22.81 46.66 -8.66
C PHE A 693 -21.97 47.65 -9.48
N ALA A 694 -21.40 48.67 -8.84
CA ALA A 694 -20.44 49.56 -9.47
C ALA A 694 -19.43 50.07 -8.43
N LYS A 695 -18.14 49.98 -8.75
CA LYS A 695 -17.05 50.39 -7.85
C LYS A 695 -15.89 50.96 -8.64
N GLU A 696 -15.49 52.19 -8.32
CA GLU A 696 -14.27 52.81 -8.86
C GLU A 696 -13.05 51.97 -8.46
N VAL A 697 -12.11 51.83 -9.41
CA VAL A 697 -10.85 51.12 -9.20
C VAL A 697 -9.69 52.12 -9.27
N ASN A 698 -8.71 51.97 -8.39
CA ASN A 698 -7.55 52.85 -8.41
C ASN A 698 -6.73 52.59 -9.68
N SER A 699 -6.79 53.55 -10.60
CA SER A 699 -6.11 53.56 -11.90
C SER A 699 -5.04 54.64 -11.96
N SER A 700 -4.61 55.17 -10.81
CA SER A 700 -3.64 56.26 -10.70
C SER A 700 -4.00 57.50 -11.55
N GLY A 701 -5.30 57.75 -11.71
CA GLY A 701 -5.80 58.88 -12.49
C GLY A 701 -5.70 58.71 -14.01
N LEU A 702 -5.61 57.46 -14.51
CA LEU A 702 -5.49 57.14 -15.93
C LEU A 702 -6.69 56.32 -16.41
N ALA A 703 -7.12 56.55 -17.66
CA ALA A 703 -8.17 55.78 -18.32
C ALA A 703 -7.56 54.78 -19.30
N PHE A 704 -7.00 53.68 -18.78
CA PHE A 704 -6.39 52.61 -19.60
C PHE A 704 -7.41 51.96 -20.56
N HIS A 705 -6.91 51.40 -21.66
CA HIS A 705 -7.71 50.69 -22.68
C HIS A 705 -8.85 51.55 -23.24
N SER A 706 -8.56 52.83 -23.47
CA SER A 706 -9.50 53.82 -24.00
C SER A 706 -8.77 54.82 -24.90
N LYS A 707 -9.51 55.70 -25.58
CA LYS A 707 -8.92 56.77 -26.40
C LYS A 707 -7.99 57.71 -25.60
N TYR A 708 -8.18 57.84 -24.28
CA TYR A 708 -7.44 58.79 -23.45
C TYR A 708 -5.98 58.38 -23.18
N ILE A 709 -5.60 57.13 -23.48
CA ILE A 709 -4.22 56.65 -23.37
C ILE A 709 -3.48 56.70 -24.72
N ALA A 710 -4.18 57.01 -25.83
CA ALA A 710 -3.63 56.95 -27.18
C ALA A 710 -2.44 57.88 -27.40
N ASP A 711 -2.43 59.05 -26.74
CA ASP A 711 -1.33 60.02 -26.88
C ASP A 711 0.02 59.51 -26.29
N ALA A 712 0.01 58.41 -25.53
CA ALA A 712 1.23 57.74 -25.09
C ALA A 712 1.87 56.85 -26.19
N GLU A 713 1.11 56.49 -27.23
CA GLU A 713 1.53 55.55 -28.28
C GLU A 713 2.80 55.96 -29.02
N PRO A 714 2.98 57.21 -29.50
CA PRO A 714 4.16 57.59 -30.26
C PRO A 714 5.44 57.47 -29.43
N ARG A 715 5.39 57.85 -28.14
CA ARG A 715 6.52 57.75 -27.20
C ARG A 715 6.83 56.30 -26.87
N LEU A 716 5.78 55.51 -26.62
CA LEU A 716 5.90 54.09 -26.33
C LEU A 716 6.56 53.35 -27.50
N ARG A 717 6.04 53.53 -28.72
CA ARG A 717 6.56 52.90 -29.95
C ARG A 717 8.04 53.20 -30.13
N LYS A 718 8.41 54.49 -30.13
CA LYS A 718 9.81 54.92 -30.29
C LYS A 718 10.74 54.31 -29.24
N SER A 719 10.26 54.15 -28.02
CA SER A 719 11.05 53.57 -26.93
C SER A 719 11.16 52.04 -27.06
N LEU A 720 10.10 51.36 -27.53
CA LEU A 720 10.11 49.92 -27.77
C LEU A 720 11.03 49.52 -28.93
N GLU A 721 11.19 50.37 -29.95
CA GLU A 721 12.14 50.16 -31.06
C GLU A 721 13.58 49.94 -30.58
N LEU A 722 13.95 50.49 -29.42
CA LEU A 722 15.28 50.34 -28.83
C LEU A 722 15.52 48.94 -28.23
N ILE A 723 14.47 48.17 -27.99
CA ILE A 723 14.54 46.87 -27.29
C ILE A 723 14.03 45.72 -28.17
N LEU A 724 12.95 45.96 -28.92
CA LEU A 724 12.26 44.96 -29.73
C LEU A 724 12.68 45.05 -31.19
N THR A 725 13.96 44.80 -31.45
CA THR A 725 14.54 44.84 -32.79
C THR A 725 14.23 43.59 -33.63
N ASN A 726 13.92 42.46 -32.99
CA ASN A 726 13.58 41.21 -33.66
C ASN A 726 12.36 40.54 -33.00
N PRO A 727 11.14 40.76 -33.53
CA PRO A 727 9.92 40.19 -32.94
C PRO A 727 9.89 38.67 -33.09
N LYS A 728 9.67 37.96 -31.98
CA LYS A 728 9.58 36.50 -31.98
C LYS A 728 8.14 36.03 -32.22
N PRO A 729 7.93 34.85 -32.84
CA PRO A 729 6.60 34.23 -32.90
C PRO A 729 6.05 33.95 -31.49
N ARG A 730 4.75 34.20 -31.29
CA ARG A 730 4.01 33.77 -30.10
C ARG A 730 3.64 32.29 -30.24
N SER A 731 3.81 31.48 -29.20
CA SER A 731 3.33 30.10 -29.25
C SER A 731 1.80 30.04 -29.14
N SER A 732 1.21 28.93 -29.59
CA SER A 732 -0.23 28.67 -29.47
C SER A 732 -0.71 28.50 -28.02
N ARG A 733 0.22 28.35 -27.06
CA ARG A 733 -0.10 28.28 -25.63
C ARG A 733 -0.49 29.64 -25.05
N TRP A 734 -0.05 30.73 -25.68
CA TRP A 734 -0.37 32.08 -25.25
C TRP A 734 -1.67 32.56 -25.89
N ILE A 735 -2.75 32.51 -25.14
CA ILE A 735 -4.04 33.08 -25.54
C ILE A 735 -4.03 34.59 -25.33
N SER A 736 -4.16 35.35 -26.42
CA SER A 736 -4.15 36.82 -26.35
C SER A 736 -5.46 37.33 -25.77
N THR A 737 -5.37 38.31 -24.87
CA THR A 737 -6.55 39.04 -24.38
C THR A 737 -6.67 40.43 -25.00
N SER A 738 -5.72 40.85 -25.85
CA SER A 738 -5.73 42.17 -26.48
C SER A 738 -6.17 42.17 -27.94
N ILE A 739 -6.35 40.98 -28.52
CA ILE A 739 -6.76 40.80 -29.92
C ILE A 739 -7.96 39.84 -29.98
N PRO A 740 -9.06 40.21 -30.65
CA PRO A 740 -10.19 39.31 -30.88
C PRO A 740 -9.78 38.01 -31.57
N GLU A 741 -10.41 36.90 -31.19
CA GLU A 741 -10.08 35.55 -31.68
C GLU A 741 -10.06 35.45 -33.21
N ASN A 742 -11.04 36.07 -33.89
CA ASN A 742 -11.12 36.10 -35.36
C ASN A 742 -9.94 36.80 -36.06
N ARG A 743 -9.04 37.44 -35.30
CA ARG A 743 -7.81 38.08 -35.79
C ARG A 743 -6.53 37.42 -35.28
N TRP A 744 -6.60 36.29 -34.59
CA TRP A 744 -5.40 35.60 -34.10
C TRP A 744 -4.47 35.09 -35.22
N ASP A 745 -5.00 34.93 -36.42
CA ASP A 745 -4.19 34.55 -37.59
C ASP A 745 -3.41 35.69 -38.25
N THR A 746 -3.63 36.93 -37.80
CA THR A 746 -2.96 38.11 -38.37
C THR A 746 -1.51 38.23 -37.91
N PRO A 747 -0.63 38.92 -38.67
CA PRO A 747 0.75 39.20 -38.24
C PRO A 747 0.83 39.91 -36.88
N LEU A 748 -0.14 40.79 -36.59
CA LEU A 748 -0.26 41.48 -35.30
C LEU A 748 -0.35 40.49 -34.14
N ALA A 749 -1.13 39.42 -34.29
CA ALA A 749 -1.33 38.41 -33.25
C ALA A 749 -0.27 37.32 -33.26
N LYS A 750 0.34 36.98 -34.40
CA LYS A 750 1.33 35.90 -34.48
C LYS A 750 2.70 36.28 -33.94
N LEU A 751 3.02 37.58 -33.87
CA LEU A 751 4.32 38.07 -33.43
C LEU A 751 4.24 38.83 -32.12
N ASN A 752 5.17 38.55 -31.22
CA ASN A 752 5.44 39.35 -30.03
C ASN A 752 6.22 40.60 -30.43
N SER A 753 5.48 41.56 -30.99
CA SER A 753 6.01 42.74 -31.69
C SER A 753 5.70 44.05 -30.97
N ILE A 754 6.32 45.14 -31.42
CA ILE A 754 6.01 46.49 -30.94
C ILE A 754 4.53 46.79 -31.13
N ASP A 755 3.96 46.46 -32.29
CA ASP A 755 2.54 46.67 -32.59
C ASP A 755 1.63 45.88 -31.64
N TYR A 756 2.03 44.66 -31.25
CA TYR A 756 1.29 43.88 -30.26
C TYR A 756 1.23 44.59 -28.90
N HIS A 757 2.38 45.06 -28.40
CA HIS A 757 2.43 45.71 -27.07
C HIS A 757 1.76 47.07 -27.05
N VAL A 758 1.83 47.82 -28.15
CA VAL A 758 1.04 49.04 -28.33
C VAL A 758 -0.45 48.72 -28.34
N ASN A 759 -0.88 47.72 -29.13
CA ASN A 759 -2.27 47.27 -29.17
C ASN A 759 -2.77 46.86 -27.78
N ASN A 760 -1.98 46.14 -26.98
CA ASN A 760 -2.35 45.75 -25.62
C ASN A 760 -2.63 46.93 -24.67
N VAL A 761 -2.08 48.12 -24.93
CA VAL A 761 -2.36 49.33 -24.12
C VAL A 761 -3.66 50.02 -24.55
N LEU A 762 -3.96 49.97 -25.85
CA LEU A 762 -5.02 50.76 -26.49
C LEU A 762 -6.34 49.99 -26.60
N SER A 763 -6.27 48.69 -26.79
CA SER A 763 -7.42 47.83 -27.06
C SER A 763 -8.06 47.30 -25.77
N PRO A 764 -9.36 46.99 -25.79
CA PRO A 764 -10.02 46.36 -24.65
C PRO A 764 -9.39 44.99 -24.30
N VAL A 765 -9.45 44.64 -23.01
CA VAL A 765 -9.01 43.34 -22.48
C VAL A 765 -10.16 42.35 -22.56
N LEU A 766 -10.07 41.41 -23.50
CA LEU A 766 -11.01 40.33 -23.80
C LEU A 766 -10.73 39.11 -22.91
N PHE A 767 -10.80 39.30 -21.59
CA PHE A 767 -10.42 38.27 -20.62
C PHE A 767 -11.43 37.13 -20.54
N TYR A 768 -12.73 37.44 -20.52
CA TYR A 768 -13.80 36.45 -20.50
C TYR A 768 -13.76 35.54 -21.74
N GLU A 769 -13.51 36.12 -22.91
CA GLU A 769 -13.33 35.38 -24.16
C GLU A 769 -12.15 34.42 -24.08
N ALA A 770 -10.99 34.89 -23.61
CA ALA A 770 -9.81 34.06 -23.46
C ALA A 770 -10.00 32.90 -22.46
N LEU A 771 -10.78 33.12 -21.38
CA LEU A 771 -11.10 32.07 -20.40
C LEU A 771 -11.91 30.92 -21.00
N SER A 772 -12.64 31.14 -22.10
CA SER A 772 -13.41 30.07 -22.77
C SER A 772 -12.53 28.97 -23.38
N HIS A 773 -11.24 29.27 -23.60
CA HIS A 773 -10.25 28.30 -24.10
C HIS A 773 -9.59 27.47 -23.00
N VAL A 774 -9.83 27.79 -21.73
CA VAL A 774 -9.33 27.01 -20.61
C VAL A 774 -10.11 25.69 -20.55
N PRO A 775 -9.44 24.52 -20.56
CA PRO A 775 -10.10 23.22 -20.42
C PRO A 775 -10.91 23.11 -19.13
N LYS A 776 -12.06 22.44 -19.20
CA LYS A 776 -13.01 22.33 -18.07
C LYS A 776 -12.45 21.63 -16.84
N ASP A 777 -11.43 20.80 -17.02
CA ASP A 777 -10.73 20.05 -15.98
C ASP A 777 -9.34 20.62 -15.65
N ALA A 778 -8.99 21.81 -16.16
CA ALA A 778 -7.67 22.40 -15.97
C ALA A 778 -7.33 22.72 -14.50
N VAL A 779 -6.03 22.89 -14.25
CA VAL A 779 -5.47 23.47 -13.02
C VAL A 779 -4.98 24.87 -13.35
N CYS A 780 -5.78 25.88 -12.99
CA CYS A 780 -5.51 27.30 -13.20
C CYS A 780 -4.78 27.90 -12.00
N ILE A 781 -3.64 28.52 -12.28
CA ILE A 781 -2.76 29.16 -11.30
C ILE A 781 -2.70 30.65 -11.62
N GLU A 782 -3.22 31.47 -10.71
CA GLU A 782 -3.13 32.92 -10.79
C GLU A 782 -1.75 33.39 -10.31
N ILE A 783 -1.00 34.01 -11.23
CA ILE A 783 0.35 34.52 -11.03
C ILE A 783 0.27 36.03 -10.83
N ALA A 784 0.38 36.47 -9.58
CA ALA A 784 0.26 37.88 -9.21
C ALA A 784 0.87 38.14 -7.81
N PRO A 785 1.16 39.41 -7.44
CA PRO A 785 1.47 39.78 -6.05
C PRO A 785 0.27 39.62 -5.09
N HIS A 786 -0.95 39.67 -5.63
CA HIS A 786 -2.19 39.31 -4.95
C HIS A 786 -3.15 38.68 -5.94
N SER A 787 -3.73 37.54 -5.56
CA SER A 787 -4.70 36.79 -6.37
C SER A 787 -6.07 37.47 -6.44
N LEU A 788 -6.14 38.57 -7.19
CA LEU A 788 -7.30 39.45 -7.38
C LEU A 788 -8.44 38.79 -8.17
N LEU A 789 -8.11 37.92 -9.14
CA LEU A 789 -9.04 37.38 -10.12
C LEU A 789 -9.74 36.09 -9.66
N GLN A 790 -9.41 35.54 -8.49
CA GLN A 790 -9.97 34.27 -8.00
C GLN A 790 -11.50 34.21 -8.01
N ALA A 791 -12.20 35.31 -7.67
CA ALA A 791 -13.66 35.34 -7.70
C ALA A 791 -14.22 35.23 -9.14
N ILE A 792 -13.55 35.86 -10.10
CA ILE A 792 -13.88 35.81 -11.52
C ILE A 792 -13.57 34.41 -12.08
N LEU A 793 -12.38 33.89 -11.81
CA LEU A 793 -11.91 32.59 -12.31
C LEU A 793 -12.80 31.45 -11.83
N LYS A 794 -13.12 31.39 -10.53
CA LYS A 794 -13.99 30.34 -9.98
C LYS A 794 -15.40 30.37 -10.58
N ARG A 795 -15.93 31.56 -10.88
CA ARG A 795 -17.25 31.71 -11.51
C ARG A 795 -17.22 31.29 -12.98
N ALA A 796 -16.19 31.71 -13.72
CA ALA A 796 -16.10 31.49 -15.16
C ALA A 796 -15.73 30.05 -15.54
N LEU A 797 -14.82 29.42 -14.78
CA LEU A 797 -14.27 28.09 -15.12
C LEU A 797 -15.12 26.93 -14.60
N GLY A 798 -15.99 27.18 -13.62
CA GLY A 798 -16.87 26.17 -13.04
C GLY A 798 -16.15 25.18 -12.12
N PRO A 799 -16.90 24.20 -11.56
CA PRO A 799 -16.41 23.33 -10.49
C PRO A 799 -15.42 22.23 -10.92
N GLY A 800 -15.35 21.93 -12.23
CA GLY A 800 -14.38 20.95 -12.75
C GLY A 800 -12.94 21.47 -12.78
N CYS A 801 -12.77 22.78 -12.83
CA CYS A 801 -11.46 23.43 -12.90
C CYS A 801 -10.99 23.80 -11.49
N LEU A 802 -9.74 23.48 -11.18
CA LEU A 802 -9.11 23.96 -9.95
C LEU A 802 -8.56 25.37 -10.21
N SER A 803 -8.99 26.38 -9.46
CA SER A 803 -8.43 27.74 -9.50
C SER A 803 -7.71 28.05 -8.20
N LEU A 804 -6.41 28.34 -8.28
CA LEU A 804 -5.55 28.65 -7.15
C LEU A 804 -4.82 29.96 -7.35
N GLY A 805 -4.60 30.68 -6.26
CA GLY A 805 -3.74 31.84 -6.20
C GLY A 805 -2.50 31.54 -5.38
N LEU A 806 -1.33 32.01 -5.82
CA LEU A 806 -0.05 31.75 -5.12
C LEU A 806 0.20 32.70 -3.95
N THR A 807 -0.44 33.87 -3.95
CA THR A 807 -0.18 34.96 -3.02
C THR A 807 -1.49 35.61 -2.57
N LYS A 808 -1.49 36.20 -1.38
CA LYS A 808 -2.66 36.90 -0.85
C LYS A 808 -2.23 38.16 -0.09
N ARG A 809 -2.85 39.31 -0.40
CA ARG A 809 -2.69 40.52 0.41
C ARG A 809 -3.00 40.17 1.88
N SER A 810 -2.05 40.44 2.76
CA SER A 810 -2.09 40.00 4.16
C SER A 810 -1.47 41.05 5.07
N THR A 811 -2.07 41.27 6.24
CA THR A 811 -1.49 42.06 7.33
C THR A 811 -0.48 41.26 8.15
N ASN A 812 -0.40 39.94 7.95
CA ASN A 812 0.65 39.07 8.47
C ASN A 812 1.55 38.60 7.31
N PRO A 813 2.70 39.25 7.10
CA PRO A 813 3.53 39.02 5.92
C PRO A 813 4.21 37.64 5.92
N THR A 814 4.54 37.09 7.09
CA THR A 814 5.06 35.70 7.23
C THR A 814 4.04 34.64 6.78
N GLY A 815 2.76 34.99 6.71
CA GLY A 815 1.70 34.10 6.23
C GLY A 815 1.74 33.85 4.72
N ASN A 816 2.39 34.69 3.93
CA ASN A 816 2.39 34.56 2.46
C ASN A 816 3.17 33.35 1.96
N ILE A 817 4.30 33.00 2.59
CA ILE A 817 5.00 31.75 2.27
C ILE A 817 4.08 30.56 2.55
N SER A 818 3.30 30.61 3.63
CA SER A 818 2.36 29.52 3.95
C SER A 818 1.23 29.40 2.93
N VAL A 819 0.73 30.52 2.39
CA VAL A 819 -0.25 30.54 1.28
C VAL A 819 0.35 29.90 0.03
N LEU A 820 1.57 30.28 -0.34
CA LEU A 820 2.29 29.71 -1.48
C LEU A 820 2.52 28.20 -1.32
N LEU A 821 3.05 27.77 -0.17
CA LEU A 821 3.30 26.35 0.11
C LEU A 821 1.99 25.55 0.13
N SER A 822 0.91 26.12 0.68
CA SER A 822 -0.42 25.49 0.62
C SER A 822 -0.93 25.39 -0.81
N ALA A 823 -0.72 26.40 -1.66
CA ALA A 823 -1.08 26.32 -3.06
C ALA A 823 -0.29 25.22 -3.78
N ILE A 824 1.02 25.09 -3.53
CA ILE A 824 1.86 24.00 -4.08
C ILE A 824 1.35 22.63 -3.58
N GLY A 825 1.00 22.50 -2.31
CA GLY A 825 0.39 21.28 -1.77
C GLY A 825 -0.94 20.93 -2.46
N LYS A 826 -1.80 21.92 -2.73
CA LYS A 826 -3.04 21.72 -3.50
C LYS A 826 -2.77 21.31 -4.94
N LEU A 827 -1.71 21.81 -5.56
CA LEU A 827 -1.28 21.36 -6.88
C LEU A 827 -0.87 19.88 -6.86
N TYR A 828 -0.17 19.43 -5.83
CA TYR A 828 0.14 18.00 -5.63
C TYR A 828 -1.15 17.16 -5.46
N ASN A 829 -2.10 17.60 -4.62
CA ASN A 829 -3.39 16.93 -4.47
C ASN A 829 -4.22 16.93 -5.77
N ALA A 830 -4.03 17.93 -6.64
CA ALA A 830 -4.69 18.00 -7.94
C ALA A 830 -4.14 17.01 -8.97
N GLY A 831 -3.06 16.27 -8.65
CA GLY A 831 -2.42 15.29 -9.53
C GLY A 831 -1.10 15.73 -10.14
N LEU A 832 -0.61 16.95 -9.87
CA LEU A 832 0.72 17.38 -10.31
C LEU A 832 1.82 16.74 -9.44
N GLN A 833 3.07 16.82 -9.90
CA GLN A 833 4.26 16.34 -9.19
C GLN A 833 5.31 17.44 -9.02
N PRO A 834 5.09 18.42 -8.12
CA PRO A 834 6.06 19.47 -7.87
C PRO A 834 7.36 18.89 -7.29
N LYS A 835 8.51 19.36 -7.78
CA LYS A 835 9.86 19.03 -7.25
C LYS A 835 10.14 19.80 -5.95
N ILE A 836 9.39 19.47 -4.90
CA ILE A 836 9.36 20.20 -3.61
C ILE A 836 10.75 20.37 -3.00
N LYS A 837 11.64 19.36 -3.16
CA LYS A 837 13.02 19.43 -2.66
C LYS A 837 13.82 20.65 -3.14
N ASN A 838 13.47 21.22 -4.29
CA ASN A 838 14.13 22.41 -4.84
C ASN A 838 13.83 23.70 -4.04
N LEU A 839 12.86 23.67 -3.11
CA LEU A 839 12.59 24.77 -2.19
C LEU A 839 13.56 24.82 -1.01
N TYR A 840 14.21 23.69 -0.70
CA TYR A 840 14.99 23.50 0.51
C TYR A 840 16.48 23.26 0.20
N PRO A 841 17.38 23.40 1.20
CA PRO A 841 18.76 23.01 1.03
C PRO A 841 18.90 21.55 0.60
N SER A 842 19.91 21.26 -0.23
CA SER A 842 20.20 19.90 -0.66
C SER A 842 20.70 19.04 0.50
N VAL A 843 20.14 17.85 0.64
CA VAL A 843 20.62 16.80 1.55
C VAL A 843 21.65 15.94 0.83
N SER A 844 22.71 15.56 1.54
CA SER A 844 23.72 14.60 1.06
C SER A 844 23.33 13.19 1.50
N TYR A 845 23.34 12.24 0.57
CA TYR A 845 23.07 10.83 0.86
C TYR A 845 24.37 10.01 1.05
N PRO A 846 24.33 8.91 1.82
CA PRO A 846 23.20 8.42 2.60
C PRO A 846 22.86 9.35 3.78
N VAL A 847 21.61 9.31 4.28
CA VAL A 847 21.21 10.06 5.48
C VAL A 847 22.01 9.63 6.71
N ALA A 848 22.11 10.50 7.71
CA ALA A 848 22.84 10.20 8.93
C ALA A 848 22.12 9.14 9.78
N ARG A 849 22.90 8.45 10.60
CA ARG A 849 22.39 7.53 11.64
C ARG A 849 21.45 8.27 12.59
N GLY A 850 20.34 7.64 12.95
CA GLY A 850 19.30 8.22 13.79
C GLY A 850 18.24 9.03 13.03
N THR A 851 18.30 9.07 11.70
CA THR A 851 17.22 9.64 10.88
C THR A 851 15.97 8.76 11.02
N PRO A 852 14.79 9.30 11.41
CA PRO A 852 13.58 8.51 11.67
C PRO A 852 13.21 7.53 10.55
N MET A 853 12.75 6.33 10.92
CA MET A 853 12.27 5.31 9.97
C MET A 853 10.95 5.76 9.32
N ILE A 854 10.67 5.28 8.11
CA ILE A 854 9.45 5.64 7.36
C ILE A 854 8.43 4.49 7.37
N GLN A 855 8.86 3.24 7.47
CA GLN A 855 7.96 2.07 7.38
C GLN A 855 6.74 2.14 8.34
N SER A 856 6.92 2.67 9.55
CA SER A 856 5.86 2.74 10.57
C SER A 856 4.82 3.86 10.33
N LEU A 857 5.06 4.68 9.31
CA LEU A 857 4.15 5.72 8.87
C LEU A 857 3.16 5.22 7.81
N ILE A 858 3.42 4.04 7.24
CA ILE A 858 2.56 3.43 6.22
C ILE A 858 1.42 2.70 6.93
N GLU A 859 0.20 3.00 6.48
CA GLU A 859 -1.02 2.35 6.94
C GLU A 859 -1.79 1.85 5.71
N TRP A 860 -2.29 0.62 5.80
CA TRP A 860 -2.95 -0.10 4.71
C TRP A 860 -4.48 -0.04 4.84
N ASP A 861 -5.20 -0.38 3.77
CA ASP A 861 -6.63 -0.67 3.88
C ASP A 861 -6.84 -2.11 4.41
N HIS A 862 -6.80 -2.24 5.73
CA HIS A 862 -7.06 -3.49 6.45
C HIS A 862 -8.53 -3.65 6.86
N SER A 863 -9.47 -3.05 6.11
CA SER A 863 -10.91 -3.17 6.39
C SER A 863 -11.47 -4.58 6.14
N THR A 864 -10.78 -5.41 5.36
CA THR A 864 -11.19 -6.77 5.02
C THR A 864 -10.33 -7.80 5.76
N GLN A 865 -10.99 -8.78 6.36
CA GLN A 865 -10.37 -9.96 6.96
C GLN A 865 -10.41 -11.14 5.98
N TRP A 866 -9.36 -11.95 6.02
CA TRP A 866 -9.14 -13.11 5.16
C TRP A 866 -8.93 -14.36 6.02
N ALA A 867 -9.35 -15.52 5.52
CA ALA A 867 -9.23 -16.77 6.28
C ALA A 867 -7.79 -17.08 6.72
N VAL A 868 -7.64 -17.61 7.93
CA VAL A 868 -6.38 -18.12 8.48
C VAL A 868 -6.57 -19.60 8.76
N ALA A 869 -5.60 -20.44 8.40
CA ALA A 869 -5.71 -21.88 8.60
C ALA A 869 -5.81 -22.23 10.09
N GLU A 870 -6.87 -22.95 10.47
CA GLU A 870 -7.17 -23.33 11.84
C GLU A 870 -7.11 -24.86 12.02
N PHE A 871 -6.06 -25.34 12.69
CA PHE A 871 -5.82 -26.78 12.88
C PHE A 871 -6.50 -27.36 14.13
N VAL A 872 -6.98 -26.52 15.04
CA VAL A 872 -7.64 -26.92 16.27
C VAL A 872 -9.15 -26.83 16.08
N GLN A 873 -9.73 -27.82 15.40
CA GLN A 873 -11.19 -28.01 15.36
C GLN A 873 -11.59 -29.04 16.42
N LYS A 874 -12.76 -28.86 17.06
CA LYS A 874 -13.36 -29.88 17.94
C LYS A 874 -13.54 -31.17 17.14
N GLU A 875 -12.83 -32.21 17.56
CA GLU A 875 -12.72 -33.51 16.88
C GLU A 875 -14.09 -34.06 16.46
N GLY A 876 -14.17 -34.52 15.21
CA GLY A 876 -14.93 -35.70 14.87
C GLY A 876 -13.95 -36.79 14.42
N GLY A 877 -14.02 -37.98 15.03
CA GLY A 877 -13.07 -39.07 14.81
C GLY A 877 -13.07 -39.65 13.40
N SER A 878 -12.16 -40.57 13.11
CA SER A 878 -12.15 -41.34 11.86
C SER A 878 -13.46 -42.14 11.72
N GLY A 879 -14.36 -41.67 10.85
CA GLY A 879 -15.72 -42.18 10.69
C GLY A 879 -16.78 -41.07 10.73
N GLU A 880 -16.43 -39.91 11.29
CA GLU A 880 -17.28 -38.73 11.38
C GLU A 880 -17.06 -37.80 10.17
N SER A 881 -18.13 -37.56 9.41
CA SER A 881 -18.17 -36.54 8.37
C SER A 881 -19.16 -35.46 8.77
N VAL A 882 -18.70 -34.20 8.77
CA VAL A 882 -19.59 -33.05 8.96
C VAL A 882 -19.98 -32.51 7.61
N ILE A 883 -21.27 -32.62 7.27
CA ILE A 883 -21.82 -32.03 6.05
C ILE A 883 -22.64 -30.80 6.43
N LYS A 884 -22.23 -29.65 5.88
CA LYS A 884 -22.86 -28.35 6.08
C LYS A 884 -23.82 -28.06 4.93
N VAL A 885 -25.09 -27.84 5.24
CA VAL A 885 -26.14 -27.52 4.27
C VAL A 885 -26.65 -26.10 4.52
N ASP A 886 -26.66 -25.27 3.48
CA ASP A 886 -26.96 -23.83 3.57
C ASP A 886 -27.85 -23.35 2.42
N LEU A 887 -29.10 -22.96 2.72
CA LEU A 887 -30.07 -22.56 1.70
C LEU A 887 -29.68 -21.30 0.91
N SER A 888 -28.71 -20.51 1.39
CA SER A 888 -28.18 -19.34 0.67
C SER A 888 -27.21 -19.72 -0.45
N LYS A 889 -26.67 -20.94 -0.43
CA LYS A 889 -25.80 -21.46 -1.48
C LYS A 889 -26.61 -22.03 -2.64
N GLY A 890 -26.19 -21.73 -3.86
CA GLY A 890 -26.88 -22.19 -5.07
C GLY A 890 -27.01 -23.72 -5.19
N GLU A 891 -26.09 -24.48 -4.62
CA GLU A 891 -26.10 -25.96 -4.63
C GLU A 891 -27.20 -26.59 -3.76
N ASP A 892 -27.56 -25.95 -2.63
CA ASP A 892 -28.52 -26.46 -1.66
C ASP A 892 -29.89 -25.78 -1.76
N GLN A 893 -30.00 -24.70 -2.54
CA GLN A 893 -31.19 -23.86 -2.64
C GLN A 893 -32.46 -24.64 -3.02
N PHE A 894 -32.33 -25.72 -3.80
CA PHE A 894 -33.46 -26.56 -4.23
C PHE A 894 -34.20 -27.21 -3.04
N LEU A 895 -33.53 -27.41 -1.90
CA LEU A 895 -34.14 -27.97 -0.67
C LEU A 895 -35.26 -27.09 -0.13
N SER A 896 -35.27 -25.79 -0.44
CA SER A 896 -36.40 -24.89 -0.14
C SER A 896 -37.72 -25.35 -0.76
N GLY A 897 -37.66 -26.18 -1.81
CA GLY A 897 -38.83 -26.78 -2.44
C GLY A 897 -39.52 -27.88 -1.62
N HIS A 898 -38.83 -28.46 -0.63
CA HIS A 898 -39.41 -29.45 0.29
C HIS A 898 -40.08 -28.74 1.48
N THR A 899 -41.15 -27.99 1.17
CA THR A 899 -41.94 -27.29 2.19
C THR A 899 -43.10 -28.17 2.64
N ILE A 900 -43.23 -28.37 3.94
CA ILE A 900 -44.32 -29.12 4.57
C ILE A 900 -44.84 -28.29 5.74
N ASP A 901 -46.15 -28.04 5.76
CA ASP A 901 -46.85 -27.20 6.74
C ASP A 901 -46.17 -25.82 6.91
N GLY A 902 -45.85 -25.18 5.77
CA GLY A 902 -45.20 -23.87 5.72
C GLY A 902 -43.73 -23.83 6.17
N ARG A 903 -43.11 -24.95 6.56
CA ARG A 903 -41.70 -25.03 6.97
C ARG A 903 -40.86 -25.77 5.93
N VAL A 904 -39.63 -25.33 5.72
CA VAL A 904 -38.66 -26.08 4.91
C VAL A 904 -38.09 -27.20 5.78
N LEU A 905 -38.53 -28.43 5.54
CA LEU A 905 -38.01 -29.60 6.24
C LEU A 905 -36.90 -30.22 5.39
N PHE A 906 -35.80 -30.61 6.01
CA PHE A 906 -34.79 -31.41 5.32
C PHE A 906 -35.41 -32.76 4.94
N PRO A 907 -35.37 -33.18 3.65
CA PRO A 907 -36.06 -34.39 3.20
C PRO A 907 -35.52 -35.63 3.91
N ALA A 908 -36.39 -36.60 4.20
CA ALA A 908 -35.99 -37.91 4.73
C ALA A 908 -34.94 -38.59 3.83
N THR A 909 -35.11 -38.43 2.52
CA THR A 909 -34.22 -38.91 1.46
C THR A 909 -32.91 -38.13 1.37
N GLY A 910 -32.89 -36.91 1.89
CA GLY A 910 -31.69 -36.12 2.10
C GLY A 910 -30.71 -36.88 3.01
N TYR A 911 -31.19 -37.37 4.15
CA TYR A 911 -30.36 -38.14 5.08
C TYR A 911 -29.79 -39.42 4.46
N LEU A 912 -30.60 -40.14 3.65
CA LEU A 912 -30.15 -41.33 2.94
C LEU A 912 -29.02 -41.00 1.95
N THR A 913 -29.15 -39.90 1.23
CA THR A 913 -28.15 -39.45 0.26
C THR A 913 -26.89 -38.96 0.96
N LEU A 914 -27.02 -38.30 2.12
CA LEU A 914 -25.88 -37.89 2.94
C LEU A 914 -25.08 -39.09 3.43
N VAL A 915 -25.72 -40.11 4.02
CA VAL A 915 -25.00 -41.32 4.48
C VAL A 915 -24.41 -42.10 3.31
N TRP A 916 -25.12 -42.18 2.18
CA TRP A 916 -24.61 -42.84 0.98
C TRP A 916 -23.37 -42.13 0.42
N LYS A 917 -23.41 -40.80 0.28
CA LYS A 917 -22.27 -40.00 -0.16
C LYS A 917 -21.07 -40.19 0.77
N THR A 918 -21.29 -40.16 2.08
CA THR A 918 -20.24 -40.41 3.08
C THR A 918 -19.67 -41.81 2.97
N PHE A 919 -20.52 -42.84 2.81
CA PHE A 919 -20.08 -44.22 2.69
C PHE A 919 -19.31 -44.48 1.39
N ALA A 920 -19.76 -43.93 0.26
CA ALA A 920 -19.03 -44.00 -1.01
C ALA A 920 -17.64 -43.36 -0.91
N LYS A 921 -17.58 -42.19 -0.25
CA LYS A 921 -16.32 -41.48 0.02
C LYS A 921 -15.37 -42.29 0.90
N LEU A 922 -15.86 -42.94 1.95
CA LEU A 922 -15.06 -43.86 2.79
C LEU A 922 -14.49 -45.04 1.99
N GLN A 923 -15.12 -45.43 0.89
CA GLN A 923 -14.66 -46.47 -0.03
C GLN A 923 -13.87 -45.91 -1.22
N GLY A 924 -13.59 -44.60 -1.27
CA GLY A 924 -12.84 -43.95 -2.35
C GLY A 924 -13.58 -43.94 -3.70
N LYS A 925 -14.91 -43.97 -3.71
CA LYS A 925 -15.73 -43.98 -4.93
C LYS A 925 -16.68 -42.77 -5.00
N GLY A 926 -17.08 -42.41 -6.22
CA GLY A 926 -18.16 -41.46 -6.45
C GLY A 926 -19.53 -42.08 -6.17
N ILE A 927 -20.51 -41.25 -5.81
CA ILE A 927 -21.88 -41.73 -5.50
C ILE A 927 -22.52 -42.46 -6.70
N GLU A 928 -22.27 -41.98 -7.92
CA GLU A 928 -22.85 -42.53 -9.16
C GLU A 928 -22.27 -43.90 -9.58
N GLU A 929 -21.17 -44.33 -8.97
CA GLU A 929 -20.50 -45.60 -9.27
C GLU A 929 -20.66 -46.63 -8.14
N PHE A 930 -21.49 -46.30 -7.15
CA PHE A 930 -21.49 -47.02 -5.88
C PHE A 930 -22.88 -47.50 -5.47
N PRO A 931 -23.29 -48.71 -5.91
CA PRO A 931 -24.52 -49.34 -5.49
C PRO A 931 -24.54 -49.65 -3.99
N VAL A 932 -25.65 -49.32 -3.32
CA VAL A 932 -25.80 -49.49 -1.88
C VAL A 932 -27.14 -50.11 -1.49
N VAL A 933 -27.13 -50.79 -0.35
CA VAL A 933 -28.32 -51.16 0.39
C VAL A 933 -28.32 -50.42 1.72
N ILE A 934 -29.44 -49.77 2.04
CA ILE A 934 -29.67 -49.05 3.29
C ILE A 934 -30.84 -49.70 4.01
N GLU A 935 -30.61 -50.21 5.21
CA GLU A 935 -31.56 -51.02 5.97
C GLU A 935 -31.90 -50.41 7.32
N ASN A 936 -33.09 -50.75 7.82
CA ASN A 936 -33.55 -50.46 9.17
C ASN A 936 -33.42 -48.98 9.58
N VAL A 937 -33.66 -48.08 8.62
CA VAL A 937 -33.57 -46.63 8.84
C VAL A 937 -34.70 -46.17 9.75
N GLN A 938 -34.37 -45.42 10.80
CA GLN A 938 -35.31 -44.78 11.71
C GLN A 938 -35.09 -43.27 11.72
N PHE A 939 -36.15 -42.51 11.41
CA PHE A 939 -36.15 -41.05 11.47
C PHE A 939 -36.72 -40.61 12.81
N LEU A 940 -35.83 -40.16 13.70
CA LEU A 940 -36.18 -39.82 15.08
C LEU A 940 -36.67 -38.36 15.20
N ARG A 941 -36.21 -37.48 14.30
CA ARG A 941 -36.60 -36.08 14.23
C ARG A 941 -36.62 -35.60 12.78
N ALA A 942 -37.42 -34.57 12.51
CA ALA A 942 -37.30 -33.79 11.28
C ALA A 942 -36.40 -32.57 11.52
N THR A 943 -35.48 -32.27 10.60
CA THR A 943 -34.67 -31.05 10.64
C THR A 943 -35.38 -29.92 9.92
N ILE A 944 -35.58 -28.78 10.58
CA ILE A 944 -36.09 -27.55 9.96
C ILE A 944 -34.89 -26.75 9.44
N MET A 945 -34.92 -26.39 8.16
CA MET A 945 -33.86 -25.60 7.53
C MET A 945 -34.11 -24.10 7.72
N PRO A 946 -33.15 -23.33 8.28
CA PRO A 946 -33.29 -21.89 8.41
C PRO A 946 -33.14 -21.21 7.04
N LYS A 947 -33.79 -20.05 6.87
CA LYS A 947 -33.65 -19.23 5.64
C LYS A 947 -32.26 -18.62 5.51
N ASP A 948 -31.68 -18.22 6.64
CA ASP A 948 -30.36 -17.62 6.75
C ASP A 948 -29.49 -18.47 7.69
N GLY A 949 -28.25 -18.75 7.27
CA GLY A 949 -27.34 -19.62 8.00
C GLY A 949 -27.38 -21.08 7.54
N ASN A 950 -26.69 -21.94 8.27
CA ASN A 950 -26.45 -23.32 7.88
C ASN A 950 -26.87 -24.31 8.97
N VAL A 951 -27.10 -25.55 8.54
CA VAL A 951 -27.25 -26.70 9.43
C VAL A 951 -26.10 -27.66 9.21
N ASN A 952 -25.46 -28.10 10.29
CA ASN A 952 -24.41 -29.10 10.27
C ASN A 952 -24.99 -30.48 10.61
N PHE A 953 -24.77 -31.44 9.72
CA PHE A 953 -25.07 -32.84 9.93
C PHE A 953 -23.77 -33.60 10.23
N PHE A 954 -23.72 -34.24 11.39
CA PHE A 954 -22.61 -35.09 11.80
C PHE A 954 -22.99 -36.53 11.47
N ILE A 955 -22.27 -37.13 10.54
CA ILE A 955 -22.57 -38.47 10.03
C ILE A 955 -21.48 -39.40 10.54
N ASN A 956 -21.86 -40.39 11.33
CA ASN A 956 -20.97 -41.41 11.85
C ASN A 956 -21.35 -42.76 11.26
N ILE A 957 -20.41 -43.44 10.62
CA ILE A 957 -20.60 -44.79 10.06
C ILE A 957 -19.62 -45.75 10.75
N PHE A 958 -20.16 -46.73 11.47
CA PHE A 958 -19.38 -47.70 12.23
C PHE A 958 -18.76 -48.75 11.30
N GLU A 959 -17.42 -48.73 11.19
CA GLU A 959 -16.65 -49.70 10.42
C GLU A 959 -16.97 -51.15 10.85
N GLY A 960 -17.03 -52.06 9.87
CA GLY A 960 -17.33 -53.48 10.05
C GLY A 960 -18.81 -53.84 10.20
N THR A 961 -19.65 -52.98 10.80
CA THR A 961 -21.10 -53.25 10.92
C THR A 961 -21.93 -52.55 9.84
N GLY A 962 -21.46 -51.39 9.38
CA GLY A 962 -22.21 -50.51 8.48
C GLY A 962 -23.34 -49.75 9.18
N ASN A 963 -23.49 -49.89 10.50
CA ASN A 963 -24.46 -49.08 11.24
C ASN A 963 -24.08 -47.60 11.11
N PHE A 964 -25.07 -46.71 11.04
CA PHE A 964 -24.83 -45.28 10.97
C PHE A 964 -25.77 -44.51 11.88
N GLU A 965 -25.31 -43.34 12.29
CA GLU A 965 -26.09 -42.30 12.94
C GLU A 965 -25.81 -40.95 12.29
N ILE A 966 -26.85 -40.13 12.15
CA ILE A 966 -26.76 -38.75 11.68
C ILE A 966 -27.27 -37.85 12.80
N CYS A 967 -26.42 -36.97 13.31
CA CYS A 967 -26.72 -36.03 14.38
C CYS A 967 -26.87 -34.60 13.83
N GLN A 968 -27.79 -33.85 14.44
CA GLN A 968 -27.91 -32.40 14.27
C GLN A 968 -27.57 -31.73 15.60
N GLY A 969 -26.39 -31.11 15.69
CA GLY A 969 -25.80 -30.75 16.99
C GLY A 969 -25.56 -32.02 17.83
N ASP A 970 -25.84 -31.95 19.14
CA ASP A 970 -25.59 -33.05 20.08
C ASP A 970 -26.68 -34.13 20.08
N SER A 971 -27.41 -34.28 18.98
CA SER A 971 -28.70 -34.97 19.03
C SER A 971 -28.99 -35.77 17.75
N VAL A 972 -29.22 -37.07 17.91
CA VAL A 972 -29.42 -38.05 16.82
C VAL A 972 -30.71 -37.82 16.04
N ALA A 973 -30.60 -37.55 14.74
CA ALA A 973 -31.72 -37.34 13.83
C ALA A 973 -32.16 -38.62 13.12
N VAL A 974 -31.20 -39.42 12.64
CA VAL A 974 -31.47 -40.64 11.88
C VAL A 974 -30.49 -41.73 12.28
N THR A 975 -30.96 -42.97 12.35
CA THR A 975 -30.10 -44.15 12.50
C THR A 975 -30.44 -45.19 11.44
N GLY A 976 -29.52 -46.08 11.12
CA GLY A 976 -29.77 -47.20 10.20
C GLY A 976 -28.52 -48.04 9.97
N ARG A 977 -28.53 -48.85 8.92
CA ARG A 977 -27.38 -49.61 8.45
C ARG A 977 -27.20 -49.41 6.95
N ILE A 978 -25.97 -49.23 6.50
CA ILE A 978 -25.60 -49.13 5.09
C ILE A 978 -24.54 -50.19 4.76
N ALA A 979 -24.66 -50.83 3.60
CA ALA A 979 -23.72 -51.80 3.09
C ALA A 979 -23.56 -51.71 1.57
N VAL A 980 -22.45 -52.24 1.07
CA VAL A 980 -22.22 -52.42 -0.37
C VAL A 980 -23.18 -53.49 -0.89
N LEU A 981 -23.74 -53.29 -2.07
CA LEU A 981 -24.56 -54.30 -2.73
C LEU A 981 -23.67 -55.44 -3.25
N GLU A 982 -23.73 -56.61 -2.60
CA GLU A 982 -22.83 -57.76 -2.91
C GLU A 982 -23.16 -58.45 -4.25
N ASP A 983 -24.44 -58.61 -4.58
CA ASP A 983 -24.89 -59.11 -5.88
C ASP A 983 -26.02 -58.23 -6.43
N VAL A 984 -25.65 -57.37 -7.38
CA VAL A 984 -26.54 -56.41 -8.01
C VAL A 984 -27.68 -57.10 -8.75
N ASN A 985 -27.49 -58.32 -9.28
CA ASN A 985 -28.50 -59.00 -10.09
C ASN A 985 -29.62 -59.65 -9.27
N LEU A 986 -29.34 -60.04 -8.01
CA LEU A 986 -30.33 -60.67 -7.13
C LEU A 986 -31.30 -59.68 -6.48
N GLU A 987 -30.91 -58.40 -6.40
CA GLU A 987 -31.65 -57.33 -5.71
C GLU A 987 -32.27 -56.32 -6.69
N GLN A 988 -32.17 -56.58 -7.99
CA GLN A 988 -32.82 -55.79 -9.04
C GLN A 988 -34.33 -56.07 -9.07
N LEU A 989 -35.13 -55.01 -9.27
CA LEU A 989 -36.50 -55.17 -9.74
C LEU A 989 -36.47 -55.82 -11.14
N ASP A 990 -37.31 -56.85 -11.36
CA ASP A 990 -37.43 -57.55 -12.65
C ASP A 990 -37.65 -56.54 -13.80
N ALA A 991 -37.04 -56.81 -14.95
CA ALA A 991 -37.14 -55.93 -16.13
C ALA A 991 -38.56 -55.86 -16.72
N GLU A 992 -39.41 -56.83 -16.42
CA GLU A 992 -40.84 -56.77 -16.70
C GLU A 992 -41.53 -56.07 -15.51
N LEU A 993 -41.62 -54.74 -15.59
CA LEU A 993 -42.53 -53.96 -14.74
C LEU A 993 -43.88 -54.70 -14.69
N PRO A 994 -44.46 -54.96 -13.50
CA PRO A 994 -45.73 -55.65 -13.43
C PRO A 994 -46.74 -54.90 -14.30
N VAL A 995 -47.36 -55.62 -15.23
CA VAL A 995 -48.51 -55.09 -15.97
C VAL A 995 -49.57 -54.82 -14.92
N ILE A 996 -49.69 -53.55 -14.51
CA ILE A 996 -50.74 -53.12 -13.61
C ILE A 996 -52.04 -53.47 -14.31
N ASP A 997 -52.78 -54.41 -13.72
CA ASP A 997 -54.12 -54.74 -14.16
C ASP A 997 -54.89 -53.42 -14.12
N SER A 998 -55.16 -52.86 -15.30
CA SER A 998 -55.91 -51.62 -15.42
C SER A 998 -57.33 -51.94 -14.98
N ASN A 999 -57.56 -51.99 -13.67
CA ASN A 999 -58.88 -51.93 -13.10
C ASN A 999 -59.53 -50.71 -13.75
N GLN A 1000 -60.51 -50.93 -14.62
CA GLN A 1000 -61.22 -49.89 -15.39
C GLN A 1000 -61.95 -48.86 -14.48
N THR A 1001 -61.74 -48.92 -13.17
CA THR A 1001 -62.33 -48.09 -12.11
C THR A 1001 -61.35 -47.11 -11.45
N ALA A 1002 -60.03 -47.22 -11.65
CA ALA A 1002 -59.07 -46.28 -11.05
C ALA A 1002 -59.00 -44.96 -11.85
N LEU A 1003 -59.04 -43.82 -11.15
CA LEU A 1003 -58.97 -42.49 -11.74
C LEU A 1003 -57.52 -42.10 -12.00
N HIS A 1004 -57.24 -41.67 -13.23
CA HIS A 1004 -55.93 -41.15 -13.61
C HIS A 1004 -55.78 -39.69 -13.18
N LEU A 1005 -54.75 -39.39 -12.38
CA LEU A 1005 -54.43 -38.07 -11.85
C LEU A 1005 -53.23 -37.46 -12.59
N LYS A 1006 -53.34 -36.19 -12.98
CA LYS A 1006 -52.22 -35.40 -13.50
C LYS A 1006 -51.49 -34.69 -12.37
N SER A 1007 -50.21 -34.36 -12.58
CA SER A 1007 -49.35 -33.65 -11.61
C SER A 1007 -50.02 -32.46 -10.89
N GLY A 1008 -50.77 -31.63 -11.62
CA GLY A 1008 -51.49 -30.49 -11.03
C GLY A 1008 -52.54 -30.90 -9.99
N GLU A 1009 -53.25 -32.00 -10.23
CA GLU A 1009 -54.28 -32.55 -9.34
C GLU A 1009 -53.64 -33.25 -8.14
N ILE A 1010 -52.56 -33.99 -8.38
CA ILE A 1010 -51.75 -34.68 -7.36
C ILE A 1010 -51.24 -33.68 -6.33
N TYR A 1011 -50.52 -32.65 -6.76
CA TYR A 1011 -49.94 -31.67 -5.85
C TYR A 1011 -50.96 -30.69 -5.26
N LYS A 1012 -52.12 -30.52 -5.90
CA LYS A 1012 -53.26 -29.85 -5.26
C LYS A 1012 -53.80 -30.69 -4.09
N TYR A 1013 -53.95 -32.00 -4.29
CA TYR A 1013 -54.42 -32.91 -3.25
C TYR A 1013 -53.41 -33.02 -2.09
N LEU A 1014 -52.12 -33.17 -2.38
CA LEU A 1014 -51.05 -33.18 -1.37
C LEU A 1014 -50.97 -31.83 -0.64
N GLY A 1015 -51.09 -30.70 -1.34
CA GLY A 1015 -51.12 -29.37 -0.72
C GLY A 1015 -52.29 -29.19 0.26
N LEU A 1016 -53.47 -29.73 -0.05
CA LEU A 1016 -54.62 -29.72 0.88
C LEU A 1016 -54.36 -30.50 2.18
N ARG A 1017 -53.37 -31.41 2.18
CA ARG A 1017 -52.94 -32.18 3.36
C ARG A 1017 -51.72 -31.56 4.05
N GLY A 1018 -51.24 -30.39 3.59
CA GLY A 1018 -50.10 -29.67 4.16
C GLY A 1018 -48.75 -29.97 3.50
N TYR A 1019 -48.71 -30.68 2.36
CA TYR A 1019 -47.48 -30.90 1.59
C TYR A 1019 -47.31 -29.81 0.51
N ASP A 1020 -46.64 -28.73 0.86
CA ASP A 1020 -46.42 -27.56 0.00
C ASP A 1020 -45.21 -27.72 -0.95
N TYR A 1021 -45.08 -28.87 -1.60
CA TYR A 1021 -43.95 -29.18 -2.48
C TYR A 1021 -43.80 -28.19 -3.64
N LYS A 1022 -42.56 -27.78 -3.95
CA LYS A 1022 -42.21 -26.86 -5.05
C LYS A 1022 -40.98 -27.35 -5.82
N GLY A 1023 -40.81 -26.81 -7.04
CA GLY A 1023 -39.64 -27.08 -7.88
C GLY A 1023 -39.46 -28.57 -8.15
N VAL A 1024 -38.23 -29.06 -7.96
CA VAL A 1024 -37.83 -30.45 -8.24
C VAL A 1024 -38.57 -31.50 -7.40
N PHE A 1025 -39.18 -31.12 -6.26
CA PHE A 1025 -39.99 -32.04 -5.45
C PHE A 1025 -41.40 -32.28 -6.01
N ARG A 1026 -41.76 -31.64 -7.14
CA ARG A 1026 -42.99 -31.91 -7.90
C ARG A 1026 -42.76 -32.89 -9.07
N GLY A 1027 -42.03 -33.97 -8.79
CA GLY A 1027 -41.59 -34.96 -9.80
C GLY A 1027 -42.64 -35.98 -10.23
N VAL A 1028 -43.75 -36.16 -9.51
CA VAL A 1028 -44.85 -37.06 -9.92
C VAL A 1028 -45.65 -36.40 -11.04
N LYS A 1029 -45.55 -36.93 -12.26
CA LYS A 1029 -46.21 -36.40 -13.46
C LYS A 1029 -47.61 -36.97 -13.65
N GLU A 1030 -47.77 -38.27 -13.38
CA GLU A 1030 -49.02 -39.02 -13.48
C GLU A 1030 -49.09 -40.02 -12.32
N SER A 1031 -50.29 -40.34 -11.85
CA SER A 1031 -50.53 -41.41 -10.87
C SER A 1031 -51.96 -41.91 -11.01
N ASP A 1032 -52.23 -43.19 -10.71
CA ASP A 1032 -53.59 -43.59 -10.36
C ASP A 1032 -53.97 -43.03 -8.97
N ASN A 1033 -55.28 -42.97 -8.68
CA ASN A 1033 -55.81 -42.43 -7.42
C ASN A 1033 -55.60 -43.34 -6.20
N GLU A 1034 -55.04 -44.54 -6.38
CA GLU A 1034 -54.63 -45.44 -5.31
C GLU A 1034 -53.11 -45.39 -5.06
N GLY A 1035 -52.36 -44.62 -5.85
CA GLY A 1035 -50.91 -44.49 -5.74
C GLY A 1035 -50.15 -45.76 -6.10
N ASN A 1036 -50.76 -46.71 -6.82
CA ASN A 1036 -50.13 -47.99 -7.15
C ASN A 1036 -49.19 -47.91 -8.35
N SER A 1037 -49.45 -46.97 -9.27
CA SER A 1037 -48.70 -46.77 -10.51
C SER A 1037 -48.72 -45.31 -10.96
N GLY A 1038 -47.71 -44.90 -11.73
CA GLY A 1038 -47.65 -43.53 -12.25
C GLY A 1038 -46.40 -43.24 -13.06
N LYS A 1039 -46.05 -41.95 -13.20
CA LYS A 1039 -44.82 -41.51 -13.86
C LYS A 1039 -44.04 -40.53 -13.01
N LEU A 1040 -42.73 -40.76 -12.89
CA LEU A 1040 -41.78 -39.97 -12.12
C LEU A 1040 -40.74 -39.29 -13.01
N GLU A 1041 -40.48 -38.01 -12.81
CA GLU A 1041 -39.44 -37.28 -13.55
C GLU A 1041 -38.07 -37.36 -12.86
N TRP A 1042 -37.03 -37.63 -13.65
CA TRP A 1042 -35.64 -37.51 -13.21
C TRP A 1042 -35.05 -36.15 -13.59
N ASN A 1043 -34.58 -35.42 -12.58
CA ASN A 1043 -33.98 -34.07 -12.72
C ASN A 1043 -32.49 -34.04 -12.34
N GLY A 1044 -31.80 -35.18 -12.33
CA GLY A 1044 -30.39 -35.24 -11.93
C GLY A 1044 -30.18 -35.09 -10.42
N ASN A 1045 -31.19 -35.38 -9.59
CA ASN A 1045 -31.14 -35.17 -8.15
C ASN A 1045 -31.78 -36.35 -7.40
N TRP A 1046 -30.93 -37.15 -6.75
CA TRP A 1046 -31.33 -38.34 -5.98
C TRP A 1046 -32.27 -38.02 -4.81
N ILE A 1047 -32.05 -36.90 -4.12
CA ILE A 1047 -32.87 -36.50 -2.96
C ILE A 1047 -34.31 -36.30 -3.40
N SER A 1048 -34.55 -35.51 -4.45
CA SER A 1048 -35.90 -35.26 -4.95
C SER A 1048 -36.51 -36.48 -5.61
N PHE A 1049 -35.73 -37.27 -6.37
CA PHE A 1049 -36.25 -38.44 -7.07
C PHE A 1049 -36.77 -39.50 -6.09
N ILE A 1050 -35.99 -39.86 -5.09
CA ILE A 1050 -36.40 -40.82 -4.05
C ILE A 1050 -37.59 -40.25 -3.25
N ASP A 1051 -37.60 -38.94 -2.98
CA ASP A 1051 -38.74 -38.32 -2.26
C ASP A 1051 -40.03 -38.45 -3.07
N THR A 1052 -39.96 -38.19 -4.38
CA THR A 1052 -41.12 -38.33 -5.26
C THR A 1052 -41.61 -39.77 -5.38
N MET A 1053 -40.75 -40.77 -5.23
CA MET A 1053 -41.17 -42.17 -5.09
C MET A 1053 -41.96 -42.38 -3.78
N LEU A 1054 -41.52 -41.80 -2.65
CA LEU A 1054 -42.25 -41.88 -1.39
C LEU A 1054 -43.64 -41.23 -1.46
N GLN A 1055 -43.81 -40.20 -2.30
CA GLN A 1055 -45.09 -39.53 -2.47
C GLN A 1055 -46.18 -40.47 -2.99
N PHE A 1056 -45.87 -41.52 -3.76
CA PHE A 1056 -46.85 -42.55 -4.16
C PHE A 1056 -47.46 -43.27 -2.96
N SER A 1057 -46.65 -43.59 -1.94
CA SER A 1057 -47.15 -44.20 -0.71
C SER A 1057 -48.11 -43.27 0.04
N ILE A 1058 -47.87 -41.96 -0.01
CA ILE A 1058 -48.73 -40.94 0.62
C ILE A 1058 -50.04 -40.80 -0.15
N LEU A 1059 -50.00 -40.86 -1.49
CA LEU A 1059 -51.17 -40.79 -2.36
C LEU A 1059 -52.12 -41.96 -2.14
N GLY A 1060 -51.61 -43.16 -1.88
CA GLY A 1060 -52.44 -44.35 -1.61
C GLY A 1060 -53.14 -44.35 -0.24
N LEU A 1061 -52.78 -43.46 0.67
CA LEU A 1061 -53.42 -43.37 1.99
C LEU A 1061 -54.77 -42.66 1.92
N LYS A 1062 -55.85 -43.37 2.27
CA LYS A 1062 -57.22 -42.82 2.35
C LYS A 1062 -57.45 -42.03 3.67
N THR A 1063 -56.67 -40.96 3.87
CA THR A 1063 -56.71 -40.10 5.07
C THR A 1063 -56.51 -38.63 4.71
N LYS A 1064 -56.94 -37.72 5.62
CA LYS A 1064 -56.67 -36.28 5.54
C LYS A 1064 -55.42 -35.87 6.32
N ASP A 1065 -54.86 -36.77 7.12
CA ASP A 1065 -53.75 -36.47 7.99
C ASP A 1065 -52.44 -36.32 7.20
N LEU A 1066 -51.51 -35.57 7.78
CA LEU A 1066 -50.15 -35.36 7.30
C LEU A 1066 -49.23 -36.43 7.90
N TYR A 1067 -48.55 -37.17 7.03
CA TYR A 1067 -47.59 -38.22 7.37
C TYR A 1067 -46.18 -37.82 6.95
N LEU A 1068 -45.23 -38.09 7.85
CA LEU A 1068 -43.80 -38.01 7.54
C LEU A 1068 -43.19 -39.42 7.63
N PRO A 1069 -42.15 -39.73 6.83
CA PRO A 1069 -41.42 -40.98 6.97
C PRO A 1069 -40.81 -41.10 8.38
N THR A 1070 -41.11 -42.19 9.08
CA THR A 1070 -40.55 -42.48 10.41
C THR A 1070 -39.64 -43.71 10.40
N ARG A 1071 -39.84 -44.62 9.45
CA ARG A 1071 -39.02 -45.83 9.29
C ARG A 1071 -38.97 -46.27 7.83
N MET A 1072 -37.81 -46.72 7.37
CA MET A 1072 -37.66 -47.48 6.11
C MET A 1072 -36.95 -48.80 6.40
N GLN A 1073 -37.55 -49.90 5.98
CA GLN A 1073 -36.99 -51.23 6.24
C GLN A 1073 -35.76 -51.50 5.38
N ARG A 1074 -35.84 -51.16 4.09
CA ARG A 1074 -34.80 -51.43 3.10
C ARG A 1074 -34.94 -50.48 1.92
N VAL A 1075 -33.83 -49.93 1.46
CA VAL A 1075 -33.70 -49.10 0.27
C VAL A 1075 -32.50 -49.63 -0.51
N VAL A 1076 -32.70 -50.01 -1.76
CA VAL A 1076 -31.65 -50.49 -2.65
C VAL A 1076 -31.49 -49.47 -3.77
N ILE A 1077 -30.26 -49.00 -3.98
CA ILE A 1077 -29.95 -48.00 -5.00
C ILE A 1077 -28.80 -48.51 -5.84
N ASP A 1078 -29.04 -48.65 -7.14
CA ASP A 1078 -28.02 -48.93 -8.15
C ASP A 1078 -27.94 -47.73 -9.11
N PRO A 1079 -27.03 -46.77 -8.86
CA PRO A 1079 -26.90 -45.59 -9.69
C PRO A 1079 -26.41 -45.92 -11.11
N VAL A 1080 -25.60 -46.96 -11.27
CA VAL A 1080 -25.01 -47.35 -12.56
C VAL A 1080 -26.11 -47.80 -13.50
N LYS A 1081 -26.98 -48.70 -13.03
CA LYS A 1081 -28.13 -49.15 -13.82
C LYS A 1081 -29.15 -48.03 -14.02
N HIS A 1082 -29.40 -47.20 -13.00
CA HIS A 1082 -30.32 -46.09 -13.14
C HIS A 1082 -29.88 -45.11 -14.24
N LEU A 1083 -28.61 -44.69 -14.25
CA LEU A 1083 -28.08 -43.80 -15.26
C LEU A 1083 -28.09 -44.41 -16.67
N GLN A 1084 -27.83 -45.71 -16.81
CA GLN A 1084 -28.00 -46.41 -18.09
C GLN A 1084 -29.45 -46.31 -18.61
N ILE A 1085 -30.44 -46.43 -17.72
CA ILE A 1085 -31.86 -46.27 -18.09
C ILE A 1085 -32.15 -44.79 -18.44
N VAL A 1086 -31.64 -43.83 -17.66
CA VAL A 1086 -31.80 -42.38 -17.95
C VAL A 1086 -31.26 -42.04 -19.34
N GLU A 1087 -30.10 -42.57 -19.72
CA GLU A 1087 -29.48 -42.35 -21.04
C GLU A 1087 -30.28 -42.97 -22.19
N SER A 1088 -31.05 -44.03 -21.92
CA SER A 1088 -31.93 -44.65 -22.91
C SER A 1088 -33.22 -43.85 -23.20
N ILE A 1089 -33.55 -42.88 -22.34
CA ILE A 1089 -34.76 -42.05 -22.45
C ILE A 1089 -34.41 -40.68 -23.05
N PRO A 1090 -35.14 -40.17 -24.06
CA PRO A 1090 -34.88 -38.86 -24.65
C PRO A 1090 -34.87 -37.73 -23.61
N GLU A 1091 -33.92 -36.79 -23.72
CA GLU A 1091 -33.72 -35.69 -22.75
C GLU A 1091 -34.99 -34.87 -22.48
N ASN A 1092 -35.85 -34.71 -23.48
CA ASN A 1092 -37.10 -33.94 -23.37
C ASN A 1092 -38.23 -34.68 -22.64
N ASN A 1093 -38.02 -35.93 -22.21
CA ASN A 1093 -39.06 -36.76 -21.59
C ASN A 1093 -38.49 -37.83 -20.63
N ARG A 1094 -37.56 -37.46 -19.74
CA ARG A 1094 -36.96 -38.34 -18.71
C ARG A 1094 -37.95 -38.71 -17.60
N THR A 1095 -39.01 -39.43 -17.97
CA THR A 1095 -40.01 -39.97 -17.05
C THR A 1095 -39.92 -41.48 -16.95
N PHE A 1096 -39.92 -41.98 -15.72
CA PHE A 1096 -39.91 -43.39 -15.34
C PHE A 1096 -41.35 -43.82 -15.04
N TYR A 1097 -41.77 -44.97 -15.56
CA TYR A 1097 -43.06 -45.58 -15.21
C TYR A 1097 -42.91 -46.51 -14.02
#